data_AF-A0A7X0M840-F1
#
_entry.id   AF-A0A7X0M840-F1
#
_cell.length_a   1.000
_cell.length_b   1.000
_cell.length_c   1.000
_cell.angle_alpha   90.00
_cell.angle_beta   90.00
_cell.angle_gamma   90.00
#
_symmetry.space_group_name_H-M   'P 1'
#
loop_
_entity.id
_entity.type
_entity.pdbx_description
1 polymer ?
#
loop_
_entity_poly.entity_id
_entity_poly.type
_entity_poly.pdbx_seq_one_letter_code
_entity_poly.pdbx_strand_id
1 'polypeptide(L)'
;MSPTPDRAGARSWPDVDAVGPAVSEPVIAYGKTERTPAGELPHEGNRVPDIVALDPRTLVVAWRAGVADSRDPSPGDQGSILFARSADGGRTWRTGTLAAATATHRYHYVIFLNDGGTLYALLGRITVAEDRDASGQVNGFPVTLTAKRSVDAGRTWSDFPVSVDVPANRAGVVLAGKPLWHDGLWLLPYWRDAGGVTRCGVLRSAGLSRWTSGALAANPPGVRAEEPQLVVSQDDPGTLLMVARTLDLTGGSSAEQKDAYYRANPVHAAVTTSTDGGLTWAPMTLDRELPNYYVKPFFAKDAEGRYLTIYNTLAGPFTGSAPAKPDQYREVLCYKLKRPGAPWGPGRLFADGTRLTKGNARGWDVYASADEYEPGRFHVTWEHNQINIKVARLDVSDAFTGVGPGFGDLRGWTVTPGGGTAAAGAAGSLRLANAGPAAVGGAAGFSGVTHPYGPSGGFLLTVRARVTAYSRLDPATGAGATLAVKVATGARRLMLAFQQDGVYSFVQGTAGWTRVHTRPGDTAVHVWQVSVGGDGAAALYLDGAETAARWTVASSPDTPQVAVWSSGTGAAPAAAVVERFEVADNVASSTWDTFGDWTLDRSGGAAEVEDGRLRLRSIGRTAARASLGLDVAEGCDFTLEFRGSVLDDSALNPADGDGVSLGTKVANGYMRLMLTVQKSGVWTIKKGSSTWEKVYSSPTAGAPSTWHVRVDSAGVARLRRDGTDTGATWTVQNSRESPQITHWVTGTPGGNAAEALVEWTRVTATRGSSAQDAGVGPETV
;
A
#
# COMPACT_ATOMS: atom_id res chain seq x y z
N MET A 1 -16.40 8.85 -38.61
CA MET A 1 -15.02 8.63 -38.09
C MET A 1 -15.02 9.02 -36.63
N SER A 2 -14.93 8.02 -35.77
CA SER A 2 -15.16 8.07 -34.33
C SER A 2 -13.98 8.69 -33.59
N PRO A 3 -14.18 9.51 -32.55
CA PRO A 3 -13.20 9.65 -31.50
C PRO A 3 -13.36 8.43 -30.58
N THR A 4 -12.42 7.51 -30.67
CA THR A 4 -12.02 6.62 -29.57
C THR A 4 -11.96 7.44 -28.27
N PRO A 5 -12.29 6.90 -27.08
CA PRO A 5 -11.93 7.55 -25.82
C PRO A 5 -10.47 7.95 -25.91
N ASP A 6 -10.20 9.23 -25.68
CA ASP A 6 -8.90 9.87 -25.89
C ASP A 6 -7.74 8.91 -25.59
N ARG A 7 -6.96 8.57 -26.63
CA ARG A 7 -5.59 8.06 -26.47
C ARG A 7 -4.64 9.13 -25.90
N ALA A 8 -5.14 10.33 -25.60
CA ALA A 8 -4.42 11.34 -24.85
C ALA A 8 -4.38 10.92 -23.36
N GLY A 9 -3.34 10.18 -22.98
CA GLY A 9 -2.90 10.12 -21.59
C GLY A 9 -2.46 8.77 -21.03
N ALA A 10 -2.35 7.69 -21.81
CA ALA A 10 -1.52 6.57 -21.34
C ALA A 10 -0.08 7.12 -21.25
N ARG A 11 0.47 7.27 -20.04
CA ARG A 11 1.88 7.61 -19.89
C ARG A 11 2.65 6.53 -20.64
N SER A 12 3.57 6.94 -21.51
CA SER A 12 4.62 6.03 -21.97
C SER A 12 5.36 5.50 -20.74
N TRP A 13 6.05 4.38 -20.91
CA TRP A 13 7.04 3.96 -19.92
C TRP A 13 7.88 5.16 -19.47
N PRO A 14 8.20 5.25 -18.17
CA PRO A 14 9.03 6.34 -17.70
C PRO A 14 10.34 6.38 -18.50
N ASP A 15 10.74 7.57 -18.93
CA ASP A 15 12.03 7.79 -19.60
C ASP A 15 13.19 7.71 -18.59
N VAL A 16 12.90 7.90 -17.31
CA VAL A 16 13.83 7.79 -16.16
C VAL A 16 13.15 7.09 -15.00
N ASP A 17 13.88 6.27 -14.24
CA ASP A 17 13.34 5.55 -13.09
C ASP A 17 12.61 6.52 -12.13
N ALA A 18 11.38 6.17 -11.76
CA ALA A 18 10.61 6.90 -10.75
C ALA A 18 10.57 6.09 -9.44
N VAL A 19 10.74 6.77 -8.31
CA VAL A 19 10.73 6.17 -6.98
C VAL A 19 9.94 7.05 -6.01
N GLY A 20 9.44 6.47 -4.93
CA GLY A 20 8.73 7.22 -3.89
C GLY A 20 9.67 8.04 -2.99
N PRO A 21 9.16 8.99 -2.19
CA PRO A 21 9.95 9.94 -1.40
C PRO A 21 10.81 9.28 -0.30
N ALA A 22 10.42 8.09 0.15
CA ALA A 22 11.17 7.30 1.13
C ALA A 22 12.32 6.48 0.51
N VAL A 23 12.42 6.48 -0.82
CA VAL A 23 13.33 5.61 -1.57
C VAL A 23 14.43 6.46 -2.22
N SER A 24 15.69 6.10 -2.00
CA SER A 24 16.79 6.77 -2.69
C SER A 24 16.82 6.41 -4.17
N GLU A 25 17.46 7.25 -4.99
CA GLU A 25 17.73 6.90 -6.40
C GLU A 25 18.34 5.49 -6.55
N PRO A 26 17.82 4.65 -7.45
CA PRO A 26 18.35 3.31 -7.68
C PRO A 26 19.77 3.32 -8.24
N VAL A 27 20.62 2.44 -7.71
CA VAL A 27 21.95 2.14 -8.27
C VAL A 27 21.96 0.74 -8.88
N ILE A 28 22.69 0.57 -9.98
CA ILE A 28 22.83 -0.73 -10.65
C ILE A 28 24.03 -1.46 -10.03
N ALA A 29 23.76 -2.52 -9.25
CA ALA A 29 24.79 -3.40 -8.72
C ALA A 29 25.41 -4.28 -9.82
N TYR A 30 24.60 -4.66 -10.80
CA TYR A 30 25.03 -5.42 -11.97
C TYR A 30 24.07 -5.24 -13.15
N GLY A 31 24.57 -5.21 -14.39
CA GLY A 31 23.74 -4.99 -15.59
C GLY A 31 24.20 -5.72 -16.85
N LYS A 32 25.14 -6.67 -16.72
CA LYS A 32 25.66 -7.43 -17.87
C LYS A 32 24.78 -8.67 -18.11
N THR A 33 24.35 -8.87 -19.34
CA THR A 33 23.61 -10.05 -19.81
C THR A 33 23.93 -10.32 -21.27
N GLU A 34 23.73 -11.56 -21.73
CA GLU A 34 23.73 -11.85 -23.16
C GLU A 34 22.52 -11.18 -23.82
N ARG A 35 22.73 -10.55 -24.98
CA ARG A 35 21.67 -9.88 -25.73
C ARG A 35 21.85 -10.08 -27.22
N THR A 36 20.72 -10.22 -27.91
CA THR A 36 20.66 -10.19 -29.38
C THR A 36 20.98 -8.77 -29.91
N PRO A 37 21.27 -8.60 -31.21
CA PRO A 37 21.44 -7.27 -31.82
C PRO A 37 20.24 -6.33 -31.63
N ALA A 38 19.03 -6.88 -31.44
CA ALA A 38 17.82 -6.12 -31.14
C ALA A 38 17.71 -5.68 -29.67
N GLY A 39 18.65 -6.08 -28.82
CA GLY A 39 18.65 -5.80 -27.38
C GLY A 39 17.85 -6.79 -26.52
N GLU A 40 17.29 -7.85 -27.13
CA GLU A 40 16.48 -8.86 -26.44
C GLU A 40 17.33 -9.95 -25.78
N LEU A 41 16.78 -10.57 -24.73
CA LEU A 41 17.40 -11.70 -24.03
C LEU A 41 17.13 -13.02 -24.77
N PRO A 42 18.17 -13.78 -25.18
CA PRO A 42 17.99 -15.06 -25.86
C PRO A 42 17.53 -16.18 -24.91
N HIS A 43 17.78 -16.03 -23.61
CA HIS A 43 17.33 -16.90 -22.53
C HIS A 43 17.09 -16.06 -21.28
N GLU A 44 16.72 -16.68 -20.16
CA GLU A 44 16.55 -15.97 -18.89
C GLU A 44 17.83 -15.22 -18.45
N GLY A 45 17.67 -13.98 -17.97
CA GLY A 45 18.80 -13.13 -17.53
C GLY A 45 19.11 -13.20 -16.03
N ASN A 46 19.42 -12.04 -15.43
CA ASN A 46 19.71 -11.89 -14.00
C ASN A 46 18.41 -11.87 -13.18
N ARG A 47 18.28 -12.74 -12.17
CA ARG A 47 17.03 -12.96 -11.43
C ARG A 47 17.19 -13.28 -9.95
N VAL A 48 16.07 -13.17 -9.24
CA VAL A 48 15.87 -13.61 -7.85
C VAL A 48 17.00 -13.16 -6.91
N PRO A 49 17.29 -11.84 -6.83
CA PRO A 49 18.36 -11.35 -5.99
C PRO A 49 18.04 -11.49 -4.50
N ASP A 50 19.09 -11.60 -3.70
CA ASP A 50 19.05 -11.43 -2.27
C ASP A 50 20.16 -10.49 -1.80
N ILE A 51 19.93 -9.76 -0.71
CA ILE A 51 20.86 -8.78 -0.15
C ILE A 51 21.09 -9.04 1.33
N VAL A 52 22.32 -8.84 1.80
CA VAL A 52 22.64 -8.74 3.22
C VAL A 52 23.40 -7.44 3.48
N ALA A 53 22.98 -6.70 4.51
CA ALA A 53 23.62 -5.51 5.01
C ALA A 53 24.31 -5.84 6.34
N LEU A 54 25.62 -5.67 6.39
CA LEU A 54 26.38 -5.86 7.64
C LEU A 54 26.40 -4.59 8.49
N ASP A 55 26.34 -3.45 7.81
CA ASP A 55 26.31 -2.10 8.35
C ASP A 55 25.79 -1.14 7.24
N PRO A 56 25.60 0.17 7.50
CA PRO A 56 25.09 1.11 6.49
C PRO A 56 25.92 1.18 5.19
N ARG A 57 27.19 0.75 5.21
CA ARG A 57 28.15 0.83 4.11
C ARG A 57 28.51 -0.53 3.49
N THR A 58 28.54 -1.61 4.27
CA THR A 58 29.04 -2.91 3.82
C THR A 58 27.92 -3.86 3.42
N LEU A 59 27.84 -4.16 2.12
CA LEU A 59 26.73 -4.87 1.52
C LEU A 59 27.20 -6.02 0.66
N VAL A 60 26.40 -7.09 0.61
CA VAL A 60 26.55 -8.15 -0.38
C VAL A 60 25.19 -8.39 -1.04
N VAL A 61 25.17 -8.37 -2.36
CA VAL A 61 24.03 -8.76 -3.18
C VAL A 61 24.43 -9.99 -3.99
N ALA A 62 23.57 -10.99 -4.08
CA ALA A 62 23.76 -12.14 -4.96
C ALA A 62 22.49 -12.45 -5.73
N TRP A 63 22.64 -13.05 -6.90
CA TRP A 63 21.52 -13.33 -7.81
C TRP A 63 21.85 -14.53 -8.71
N ARG A 64 20.80 -15.09 -9.31
CA ARG A 64 20.94 -16.07 -10.39
C ARG A 64 21.22 -15.34 -11.70
N ALA A 65 22.34 -15.64 -12.36
CA ALA A 65 22.58 -15.27 -13.73
C ALA A 65 22.23 -16.47 -14.63
N GLY A 66 21.12 -16.36 -15.37
CA GLY A 66 20.64 -17.41 -16.26
C GLY A 66 21.67 -17.77 -17.33
N VAL A 67 21.65 -19.04 -17.74
CA VAL A 67 22.61 -19.61 -18.69
C VAL A 67 21.89 -20.30 -19.84
N ALA A 68 22.46 -20.21 -21.04
CA ALA A 68 22.00 -20.97 -22.19
C ALA A 68 22.12 -22.49 -21.96
N ASP A 69 21.26 -23.26 -22.64
CA ASP A 69 21.34 -24.71 -22.75
C ASP A 69 21.19 -25.09 -24.22
N SER A 70 22.07 -25.93 -24.74
CA SER A 70 22.03 -26.34 -26.15
C SER A 70 20.87 -27.29 -26.48
N ARG A 71 20.22 -27.88 -25.46
CA ARG A 71 19.10 -28.82 -25.59
C ARG A 71 17.76 -28.22 -25.16
N ASP A 72 17.77 -27.02 -24.58
CA ASP A 72 16.57 -26.29 -24.19
C ASP A 72 16.64 -24.90 -24.83
N PRO A 73 15.78 -24.58 -25.81
CA PRO A 73 15.81 -23.29 -26.51
C PRO A 73 15.37 -22.11 -25.63
N SER A 74 14.84 -22.35 -24.43
CA SER A 74 14.38 -21.30 -23.52
C SER A 74 14.56 -21.72 -22.05
N PRO A 75 15.81 -21.96 -21.60
CA PRO A 75 16.05 -22.45 -20.25
C PRO A 75 15.62 -21.38 -19.25
N GLY A 76 14.76 -21.80 -18.32
CA GLY A 76 14.29 -20.99 -17.20
C GLY A 76 14.82 -21.51 -15.87
N ASP A 77 14.78 -20.66 -14.86
CA ASP A 77 14.93 -21.03 -13.46
C ASP A 77 16.24 -21.72 -13.08
N GLN A 78 17.31 -21.48 -13.85
CA GLN A 78 18.62 -22.11 -13.64
C GLN A 78 19.79 -21.25 -14.17
N GLY A 79 20.90 -21.25 -13.44
CA GLY A 79 22.04 -20.42 -13.81
C GLY A 79 23.27 -20.58 -12.91
N SER A 80 24.20 -19.64 -13.04
CA SER A 80 25.26 -19.41 -12.05
C SER A 80 24.73 -18.52 -10.92
N ILE A 81 25.28 -18.63 -9.72
CA ILE A 81 25.07 -17.62 -8.67
C ILE A 81 26.24 -16.65 -8.71
N LEU A 82 25.95 -15.41 -9.09
CA LEU A 82 26.89 -14.30 -9.02
C LEU A 82 26.67 -13.50 -7.75
N PHE A 83 27.67 -12.72 -7.35
CA PHE A 83 27.54 -11.77 -6.26
C PHE A 83 28.27 -10.46 -6.56
N ALA A 84 27.87 -9.41 -5.85
CA ALA A 84 28.50 -8.10 -5.84
C ALA A 84 28.62 -7.62 -4.39
N ARG A 85 29.78 -7.08 -4.04
CA ARG A 85 30.07 -6.51 -2.71
C ARG A 85 30.31 -5.01 -2.81
N SER A 86 29.71 -4.26 -1.90
CA SER A 86 29.99 -2.83 -1.68
C SER A 86 30.59 -2.60 -0.30
N ALA A 87 31.40 -1.53 -0.18
CA ALA A 87 31.96 -1.04 1.08
C ALA A 87 31.65 0.45 1.34
N ASP A 88 30.80 1.05 0.51
CA ASP A 88 30.52 2.49 0.48
C ASP A 88 29.02 2.80 0.38
N GLY A 89 28.18 1.87 0.82
CA GLY A 89 26.72 2.01 0.84
C GLY A 89 26.08 1.83 -0.53
N GLY A 90 26.68 1.01 -1.39
CA GLY A 90 26.17 0.66 -2.71
C GLY A 90 26.59 1.61 -3.83
N ARG A 91 27.52 2.55 -3.58
CA ARG A 91 28.01 3.47 -4.63
C ARG A 91 28.93 2.77 -5.62
N THR A 92 29.78 1.87 -5.13
CA THR A 92 30.64 1.03 -5.96
C THR A 92 30.50 -0.45 -5.61
N TRP A 93 30.71 -1.30 -6.62
CA TRP A 93 30.48 -2.73 -6.54
C TRP A 93 31.66 -3.52 -7.10
N ARG A 94 32.08 -4.56 -6.37
CA ARG A 94 33.03 -5.57 -6.84
C ARG A 94 32.29 -6.88 -7.06
N THR A 95 32.32 -7.40 -8.29
CA THR A 95 31.57 -8.60 -8.67
C THR A 95 32.44 -9.86 -8.61
N GLY A 96 31.79 -10.99 -8.36
CA GLY A 96 32.40 -12.31 -8.36
C GLY A 96 31.39 -13.42 -8.65
N THR A 97 31.87 -14.66 -8.71
CA THR A 97 31.03 -15.85 -8.86
C THR A 97 31.02 -16.61 -7.55
N LEU A 98 29.82 -16.81 -6.98
CA LEU A 98 29.63 -17.57 -5.74
C LEU A 98 29.47 -19.06 -6.05
N ALA A 99 28.79 -19.40 -7.16
CA ALA A 99 28.70 -20.75 -7.69
C ALA A 99 28.56 -20.73 -9.22
N ALA A 100 29.50 -21.34 -9.94
CA ALA A 100 29.48 -21.39 -11.40
C ALA A 100 28.57 -22.52 -11.91
N ALA A 101 27.77 -22.24 -12.94
CA ALA A 101 27.10 -23.28 -13.72
C ALA A 101 28.15 -24.15 -14.43
N THR A 102 27.95 -25.46 -14.40
CA THR A 102 28.79 -26.46 -15.08
C THR A 102 27.92 -27.41 -15.90
N ALA A 103 28.55 -28.35 -16.60
CA ALA A 103 27.83 -29.43 -17.28
C ALA A 103 27.04 -30.33 -16.30
N THR A 104 27.43 -30.38 -15.02
CA THR A 104 26.80 -31.23 -14.01
C THR A 104 25.80 -30.46 -13.16
N HIS A 105 26.13 -29.23 -12.76
CA HIS A 105 25.37 -28.50 -11.75
C HIS A 105 24.98 -27.10 -12.23
N ARG A 106 23.75 -26.72 -11.90
CA ARG A 106 23.21 -25.36 -12.05
C ARG A 106 22.53 -24.94 -10.75
N TYR A 107 22.12 -23.68 -10.66
CA TYR A 107 21.56 -23.12 -9.42
C TYR A 107 20.32 -22.28 -9.68
N HIS A 108 19.38 -22.34 -8.74
CA HIS A 108 18.09 -21.64 -8.82
C HIS A 108 18.06 -20.33 -8.02
N TYR A 109 18.40 -20.38 -6.73
CA TYR A 109 18.30 -19.22 -5.83
C TYR A 109 19.55 -19.10 -4.96
N VAL A 110 19.67 -17.94 -4.32
CA VAL A 110 20.57 -17.66 -3.20
C VAL A 110 19.77 -16.97 -2.11
N ILE A 111 19.95 -17.40 -0.85
CA ILE A 111 19.40 -16.75 0.33
C ILE A 111 20.53 -16.54 1.33
N PHE A 112 20.74 -15.30 1.75
CA PHE A 112 21.72 -14.96 2.76
C PHE A 112 21.20 -15.19 4.18
N LEU A 113 22.13 -15.59 5.04
CA LEU A 113 21.97 -15.67 6.48
C LEU A 113 23.20 -15.01 7.10
N ASN A 114 22.99 -14.06 8.01
CA ASN A 114 24.05 -13.45 8.82
C ASN A 114 23.94 -13.96 10.25
N ASP A 115 24.96 -14.68 10.71
CA ASP A 115 25.07 -15.17 12.08
C ASP A 115 26.33 -14.60 12.72
N GLY A 116 26.14 -13.57 13.56
CA GLY A 116 27.25 -12.91 14.26
C GLY A 116 28.38 -12.39 13.36
N GLY A 117 28.07 -11.96 12.13
CA GLY A 117 29.05 -11.49 11.14
C GLY A 117 29.62 -12.59 10.24
N THR A 118 29.31 -13.86 10.49
CA THR A 118 29.55 -14.93 9.54
C THR A 118 28.40 -14.98 8.54
N LEU A 119 28.72 -14.83 7.26
CA LEU A 119 27.75 -14.88 6.18
C LEU A 119 27.65 -16.30 5.63
N TYR A 120 26.43 -16.76 5.46
CA TYR A 120 26.10 -17.98 4.71
C TYR A 120 25.27 -17.62 3.50
N ALA A 121 25.55 -18.28 2.37
CA ALA A 121 24.75 -18.20 1.16
C ALA A 121 24.17 -19.58 0.86
N LEU A 122 22.88 -19.73 1.12
CA LEU A 122 22.11 -20.97 0.93
C LEU A 122 21.63 -21.04 -0.52
N LEU A 123 22.01 -22.08 -1.25
CA LEU A 123 21.80 -22.19 -2.69
C LEU A 123 20.96 -23.41 -3.05
N GLY A 124 19.99 -23.23 -3.92
CA GLY A 124 19.27 -24.34 -4.54
C GLY A 124 20.07 -24.91 -5.69
N ARG A 125 20.58 -26.14 -5.57
CA ARG A 125 21.38 -26.83 -6.58
C ARG A 125 20.51 -27.78 -7.42
N ILE A 126 20.71 -27.71 -8.72
CA ILE A 126 20.11 -28.55 -9.76
C ILE A 126 21.20 -29.51 -10.26
N THR A 127 20.88 -30.79 -10.36
CA THR A 127 21.75 -31.79 -10.98
C THR A 127 21.23 -32.06 -12.39
N VAL A 128 21.93 -31.56 -13.39
CA VAL A 128 21.43 -31.47 -14.78
C VAL A 128 21.03 -32.83 -15.37
N ALA A 129 21.68 -33.93 -14.95
CA ALA A 129 21.33 -35.26 -15.45
C ALA A 129 20.08 -35.85 -14.78
N GLU A 130 19.81 -35.48 -13.52
CA GLU A 130 18.70 -36.01 -12.71
C GLU A 130 17.42 -35.20 -12.96
N ASP A 131 17.56 -33.88 -13.09
CA ASP A 131 16.43 -32.94 -13.24
C ASP A 131 16.00 -32.74 -14.70
N ARG A 132 16.62 -33.48 -15.63
CA ARG A 132 16.29 -33.41 -17.06
C ARG A 132 15.16 -34.37 -17.39
N ASP A 133 14.10 -33.84 -17.98
CA ASP A 133 12.97 -34.63 -18.41
C ASP A 133 13.22 -35.37 -19.74
N ALA A 134 12.24 -36.20 -20.15
CA ALA A 134 12.32 -36.98 -21.38
C ALA A 134 12.34 -36.13 -22.65
N SER A 135 11.87 -34.88 -22.60
CA SER A 135 11.95 -33.92 -23.70
C SER A 135 13.31 -33.21 -23.76
N GLY A 136 14.18 -33.47 -22.78
CA GLY A 136 15.49 -32.87 -22.66
C GLY A 136 15.47 -31.52 -21.96
N GLN A 137 14.38 -31.09 -21.34
CA GLN A 137 14.29 -29.83 -20.61
C GLN A 137 14.70 -30.01 -19.14
N VAL A 138 15.24 -28.96 -18.54
CA VAL A 138 15.54 -28.94 -17.10
C VAL A 138 14.57 -27.96 -16.46
N ASN A 139 13.69 -28.45 -15.57
CA ASN A 139 12.59 -27.66 -15.02
C ASN A 139 13.04 -26.47 -14.12
N GLY A 140 14.31 -26.46 -13.71
CA GLY A 140 14.91 -25.41 -12.91
C GLY A 140 14.59 -25.47 -11.41
N PHE A 141 13.78 -26.42 -10.92
CA PHE A 141 13.40 -26.46 -9.50
C PHE A 141 14.32 -27.42 -8.71
N PRO A 142 15.18 -26.88 -7.81
CA PRO A 142 16.18 -27.68 -7.13
C PRO A 142 15.53 -28.58 -6.07
N VAL A 143 16.03 -29.81 -5.93
CA VAL A 143 15.69 -30.69 -4.80
C VAL A 143 16.81 -30.75 -3.75
N THR A 144 17.97 -30.17 -4.05
CA THR A 144 19.14 -30.17 -3.15
C THR A 144 19.50 -28.75 -2.70
N LEU A 145 19.71 -28.57 -1.40
CA LEU A 145 20.30 -27.36 -0.84
C LEU A 145 21.82 -27.56 -0.68
N THR A 146 22.60 -26.53 -1.03
CA THR A 146 24.01 -26.42 -0.68
C THR A 146 24.27 -25.05 -0.03
N ALA A 147 25.44 -24.84 0.55
CA ALA A 147 25.78 -23.57 1.17
C ALA A 147 27.23 -23.17 0.94
N LYS A 148 27.46 -21.85 0.87
CA LYS A 148 28.78 -21.23 0.99
C LYS A 148 28.86 -20.43 2.28
N ARG A 149 30.06 -20.26 2.82
CA ARG A 149 30.35 -19.46 4.01
C ARG A 149 31.44 -18.44 3.75
N SER A 150 31.25 -17.23 4.25
CA SER A 150 32.23 -16.16 4.30
C SER A 150 32.40 -15.66 5.73
N VAL A 151 33.65 -15.48 6.16
CA VAL A 151 34.03 -14.96 7.49
C VAL A 151 34.71 -13.59 7.38
N ASP A 152 34.73 -13.01 6.19
CA ASP A 152 35.46 -11.78 5.87
C ASP A 152 34.57 -10.73 5.18
N ALA A 153 33.29 -10.72 5.57
CA ALA A 153 32.26 -9.84 5.05
C ALA A 153 31.99 -10.02 3.54
N GLY A 154 31.99 -11.26 3.05
CA GLY A 154 31.67 -11.60 1.66
C GLY A 154 32.80 -11.36 0.67
N ARG A 155 34.06 -11.21 1.12
CA ARG A 155 35.21 -11.04 0.21
C ARG A 155 35.63 -12.39 -0.37
N THR A 156 35.66 -13.43 0.46
CA THR A 156 35.95 -14.80 0.06
C THR A 156 34.86 -15.75 0.55
N TRP A 157 34.65 -16.83 -0.22
CA TRP A 157 33.61 -17.82 0.03
C TRP A 157 34.22 -19.22 0.00
N SER A 158 33.83 -20.05 0.96
CA SER A 158 34.21 -21.45 1.09
C SER A 158 32.97 -22.34 1.12
N ASP A 159 33.08 -23.60 0.74
CA ASP A 159 31.97 -24.56 0.88
C ASP A 159 31.61 -24.75 2.36
N PHE A 160 30.31 -24.82 2.64
CA PHE A 160 29.78 -25.15 3.95
C PHE A 160 28.88 -26.38 3.84
N PRO A 161 29.20 -27.48 4.53
CA PRO A 161 28.43 -28.71 4.41
C PRO A 161 27.04 -28.53 5.03
N VAL A 162 26.02 -28.80 4.22
CA VAL A 162 24.62 -28.85 4.67
C VAL A 162 23.97 -30.15 4.22
N SER A 163 23.04 -30.63 5.02
CA SER A 163 22.14 -31.74 4.71
C SER A 163 20.71 -31.29 4.93
N VAL A 164 19.82 -31.71 4.04
CA VAL A 164 18.39 -31.41 4.11
C VAL A 164 17.63 -32.72 4.14
N ASP A 165 16.88 -32.91 5.22
CA ASP A 165 16.00 -34.05 5.45
C ASP A 165 14.57 -33.63 5.11
N VAL A 166 14.25 -33.75 3.82
CA VAL A 166 12.93 -33.46 3.26
C VAL A 166 12.51 -34.67 2.43
N PRO A 167 11.27 -35.20 2.58
CA PRO A 167 10.81 -36.33 1.79
C PRO A 167 10.97 -36.09 0.29
N ALA A 168 11.33 -37.11 -0.48
CA ALA A 168 11.47 -37.02 -1.92
C ALA A 168 10.22 -36.39 -2.58
N ASN A 169 10.44 -35.59 -3.62
CA ASN A 169 9.39 -34.90 -4.35
C ASN A 169 9.73 -34.81 -5.84
N ARG A 170 8.74 -34.42 -6.64
CA ARG A 170 8.90 -34.21 -8.08
C ARG A 170 9.42 -32.80 -8.43
N ALA A 171 9.34 -31.87 -7.49
CA ALA A 171 9.79 -30.49 -7.62
C ALA A 171 9.97 -29.82 -6.24
N GLY A 172 11.19 -29.35 -5.98
CA GLY A 172 11.47 -28.28 -5.00
C GLY A 172 11.82 -28.69 -3.57
N VAL A 173 12.94 -28.15 -3.09
CA VAL A 173 13.06 -27.46 -1.80
C VAL A 173 13.41 -26.03 -2.16
N VAL A 174 12.41 -25.18 -2.40
CA VAL A 174 12.64 -23.81 -2.87
C VAL A 174 12.56 -22.84 -1.71
N LEU A 175 13.71 -22.26 -1.34
CA LEU A 175 13.76 -21.17 -0.36
C LEU A 175 13.36 -19.86 -1.04
N ALA A 176 12.66 -19.00 -0.29
CA ALA A 176 12.22 -17.72 -0.82
C ALA A 176 12.31 -16.56 0.16
N GLY A 177 12.15 -16.80 1.46
CA GLY A 177 12.21 -15.76 2.48
C GLY A 177 13.51 -15.73 3.26
N LYS A 178 13.67 -14.67 4.06
CA LYS A 178 14.81 -14.51 4.96
C LYS A 178 14.81 -15.60 6.04
N PRO A 179 15.99 -16.11 6.43
CA PRO A 179 16.12 -16.96 7.60
C PRO A 179 15.71 -16.22 8.87
N LEU A 180 15.11 -16.96 9.82
CA LEU A 180 14.65 -16.42 11.09
C LEU A 180 15.22 -17.25 12.24
N TRP A 181 15.76 -16.60 13.27
CA TRP A 181 16.07 -17.26 14.54
C TRP A 181 14.88 -17.12 15.50
N HIS A 182 14.35 -18.24 15.99
CA HIS A 182 13.22 -18.27 16.90
C HIS A 182 13.28 -19.53 17.78
N ASP A 183 13.07 -19.37 19.09
CA ASP A 183 13.06 -20.47 20.08
C ASP A 183 14.24 -21.44 19.98
N GLY A 184 15.45 -20.89 19.81
CA GLY A 184 16.68 -21.68 19.75
C GLY A 184 16.93 -22.39 18.43
N LEU A 185 16.16 -22.08 17.39
CA LEU A 185 16.25 -22.69 16.06
C LEU A 185 16.36 -21.63 14.97
N TRP A 186 17.16 -21.95 13.96
CA TRP A 186 17.06 -21.32 12.65
C TRP A 186 15.91 -21.93 11.86
N LEU A 187 15.11 -21.07 11.26
CA LEU A 187 13.97 -21.40 10.43
C LEU A 187 14.19 -20.85 9.01
N LEU A 188 13.97 -21.68 7.99
CA LEU A 188 14.01 -21.26 6.59
C LEU A 188 12.66 -21.51 5.94
N PRO A 189 11.94 -20.46 5.51
CA PRO A 189 10.69 -20.64 4.78
C PRO A 189 10.95 -21.23 3.39
N TYR A 190 10.23 -22.29 3.06
CA TYR A 190 10.36 -22.98 1.78
C TYR A 190 9.02 -23.49 1.28
N TRP A 191 8.96 -23.79 -0.02
CA TRP A 191 7.85 -24.54 -0.61
C TRP A 191 8.34 -25.77 -1.37
N ARG A 192 7.43 -26.72 -1.55
CA ARG A 192 7.66 -27.96 -2.32
C ARG A 192 6.37 -28.47 -2.95
N ASP A 193 6.49 -29.34 -3.95
CA ASP A 193 5.37 -30.19 -4.37
C ASP A 193 5.01 -31.20 -3.26
N ALA A 194 3.70 -31.30 -2.98
CA ALA A 194 3.11 -32.22 -2.03
C ALA A 194 1.76 -32.72 -2.55
N GLY A 195 1.79 -33.85 -3.26
CA GLY A 195 0.59 -34.48 -3.81
C GLY A 195 0.02 -33.76 -5.03
N GLY A 196 0.87 -33.20 -5.90
CA GLY A 196 0.47 -32.49 -7.13
C GLY A 196 0.06 -31.03 -6.92
N VAL A 197 0.27 -30.49 -5.72
CA VAL A 197 0.00 -29.10 -5.34
C VAL A 197 1.22 -28.59 -4.55
N THR A 198 1.63 -27.35 -4.82
CA THR A 198 2.69 -26.69 -4.06
C THR A 198 2.19 -26.25 -2.70
N ARG A 199 3.00 -26.46 -1.65
CA ARG A 199 2.69 -26.07 -0.28
C ARG A 199 3.91 -25.46 0.40
N CYS A 200 3.67 -24.52 1.31
CA CYS A 200 4.69 -23.84 2.09
C CYS A 200 4.90 -24.49 3.45
N GLY A 201 6.12 -24.37 3.97
CA GLY A 201 6.50 -24.78 5.32
C GLY A 201 7.81 -24.12 5.74
N VAL A 202 8.44 -24.66 6.78
CA VAL A 202 9.76 -24.21 7.23
C VAL A 202 10.72 -25.39 7.37
N LEU A 203 11.99 -25.19 7.00
CA LEU A 203 13.08 -26.04 7.46
C LEU A 203 13.56 -25.54 8.82
N ARG A 204 14.01 -26.45 9.67
CA ARG A 204 14.42 -26.18 11.05
C ARG A 204 15.84 -26.68 11.27
N SER A 205 16.67 -25.89 11.95
CA SER A 205 18.04 -26.30 12.30
C SER A 205 18.51 -25.65 13.60
N ALA A 206 19.19 -26.42 14.46
CA ALA A 206 19.87 -25.89 15.65
C ALA A 206 21.30 -25.39 15.37
N GLY A 207 21.87 -25.69 14.19
CA GLY A 207 23.30 -25.46 13.93
C GLY A 207 23.67 -25.31 12.46
N LEU A 208 22.72 -24.93 11.60
CA LEU A 208 22.85 -24.62 10.17
C LEU A 208 23.32 -25.76 9.24
N SER A 209 23.90 -26.83 9.76
CA SER A 209 24.44 -27.96 8.98
C SER A 209 23.42 -29.05 8.67
N ARG A 210 22.46 -29.28 9.56
CA ARG A 210 21.36 -30.23 9.35
C ARG A 210 20.03 -29.51 9.42
N TRP A 211 19.25 -29.64 8.35
CA TRP A 211 17.92 -29.05 8.22
C TRP A 211 16.89 -30.15 8.15
N THR A 212 15.85 -30.05 8.98
CA THR A 212 14.71 -30.98 8.96
C THR A 212 13.44 -30.22 8.60
N SER A 213 12.58 -30.84 7.80
CA SER A 213 11.26 -30.30 7.45
C SER A 213 10.33 -30.18 8.68
N GLY A 214 9.68 -29.01 8.83
CA GLY A 214 8.48 -28.86 9.65
C GLY A 214 7.21 -29.31 8.90
N ALA A 215 6.03 -28.93 9.39
CA ALA A 215 4.78 -29.22 8.68
C ALA A 215 4.60 -28.30 7.46
N LEU A 216 3.81 -28.79 6.49
CA LEU A 216 3.34 -28.02 5.36
C LEU A 216 1.96 -27.43 5.68
N ALA A 217 1.80 -26.14 5.48
CA ALA A 217 0.53 -25.46 5.64
C ALA A 217 -0.48 -25.92 4.58
N ALA A 218 -1.76 -25.95 4.96
CA ALA A 218 -2.85 -26.21 4.03
C ALA A 218 -3.17 -24.93 3.25
N ASN A 219 -3.16 -25.00 1.92
CA ASN A 219 -3.49 -23.87 1.06
C ASN A 219 -4.98 -23.49 1.16
N PRO A 220 -5.34 -22.25 0.81
CA PRO A 220 -6.72 -21.89 0.56
C PRO A 220 -7.31 -22.74 -0.59
N PRO A 221 -8.62 -23.02 -0.61
CA PRO A 221 -9.27 -23.72 -1.72
C PRO A 221 -9.03 -23.03 -3.06
N GLY A 222 -8.72 -23.80 -4.11
CA GLY A 222 -8.46 -23.28 -5.45
C GLY A 222 -7.16 -22.48 -5.60
N VAL A 223 -6.31 -22.42 -4.57
CA VAL A 223 -5.07 -21.63 -4.57
C VAL A 223 -3.85 -22.52 -4.33
N ARG A 224 -2.76 -22.24 -5.05
CA ARG A 224 -1.41 -22.74 -4.69
C ARG A 224 -0.65 -21.66 -3.95
N ALA A 225 0.09 -22.05 -2.91
CA ALA A 225 0.96 -21.17 -2.16
C ALA A 225 2.43 -21.52 -2.42
N GLU A 226 3.22 -20.50 -2.77
CA GLU A 226 4.63 -20.61 -3.13
C GLU A 226 5.43 -19.45 -2.50
N GLU A 227 6.74 -19.56 -2.55
CA GLU A 227 7.70 -18.52 -2.17
C GLU A 227 7.43 -17.80 -0.82
N PRO A 228 7.31 -18.56 0.29
CA PRO A 228 6.92 -18.00 1.58
C PRO A 228 7.98 -17.10 2.19
N GLN A 229 7.50 -16.09 2.92
CA GLN A 229 8.23 -15.20 3.82
C GLN A 229 7.79 -15.50 5.27
N LEU A 230 8.65 -15.26 6.26
CA LEU A 230 8.42 -15.66 7.64
C LEU A 230 8.91 -14.58 8.61
N VAL A 231 8.10 -14.26 9.62
CA VAL A 231 8.46 -13.37 10.71
C VAL A 231 7.89 -13.89 12.03
N VAL A 232 8.43 -13.41 13.15
CA VAL A 232 7.72 -13.47 14.43
C VAL A 232 6.62 -12.41 14.43
N SER A 233 5.42 -12.75 14.89
CA SER A 233 4.30 -11.84 14.94
C SER A 233 4.61 -10.59 15.78
N GLN A 234 4.08 -9.43 15.37
CA GLN A 234 4.18 -8.17 16.11
C GLN A 234 3.14 -8.10 17.23
N ASP A 235 2.05 -8.87 17.09
CA ASP A 235 0.91 -8.87 18.01
C ASP A 235 1.08 -9.94 19.11
N ASP A 236 1.86 -10.99 18.85
CA ASP A 236 2.23 -12.06 19.80
C ASP A 236 3.63 -12.62 19.48
N PRO A 237 4.65 -12.39 20.34
CA PRO A 237 6.02 -12.85 20.08
C PRO A 237 6.18 -14.37 20.12
N GLY A 238 5.22 -15.13 20.64
CA GLY A 238 5.21 -16.61 20.61
C GLY A 238 4.64 -17.20 19.31
N THR A 239 4.19 -16.36 18.39
CA THR A 239 3.55 -16.77 17.13
C THR A 239 4.43 -16.43 15.94
N LEU A 240 4.63 -17.39 15.03
CA LEU A 240 5.15 -17.15 13.69
C LEU A 240 4.02 -16.74 12.75
N LEU A 241 4.31 -15.80 11.86
CA LEU A 241 3.46 -15.39 10.75
C LEU A 241 4.16 -15.70 9.42
N MET A 242 3.49 -16.44 8.55
CA MET A 242 3.94 -16.72 7.19
C MET A 242 3.09 -15.94 6.18
N VAL A 243 3.73 -15.38 5.17
CA VAL A 243 3.10 -14.71 4.01
C VAL A 243 3.65 -15.33 2.74
N ALA A 244 2.79 -15.80 1.83
CA ALA A 244 3.19 -16.54 0.65
C ALA A 244 2.59 -15.95 -0.64
N ARG A 245 3.34 -16.08 -1.74
CA ARG A 245 2.84 -15.87 -3.10
C ARG A 245 1.71 -16.85 -3.38
N THR A 246 0.73 -16.41 -4.16
CA THR A 246 -0.40 -17.23 -4.57
C THR A 246 -0.46 -17.43 -6.07
N LEU A 247 -0.91 -18.61 -6.48
CA LEU A 247 -1.45 -18.85 -7.81
C LEU A 247 -2.93 -19.17 -7.64
N ASP A 248 -3.78 -18.29 -8.15
CA ASP A 248 -5.21 -18.56 -8.20
C ASP A 248 -5.51 -19.50 -9.37
N LEU A 249 -6.16 -20.64 -9.09
CA LEU A 249 -6.51 -21.65 -10.09
C LEU A 249 -8.01 -21.61 -10.45
N THR A 250 -8.77 -20.66 -9.90
CA THR A 250 -10.21 -20.51 -10.17
C THR A 250 -10.48 -20.22 -11.65
N GLY A 251 -9.57 -19.48 -12.32
CA GLY A 251 -9.63 -19.22 -13.75
C GLY A 251 -9.12 -20.36 -14.64
N GLY A 252 -8.55 -21.42 -14.05
CA GLY A 252 -7.85 -22.52 -14.74
C GLY A 252 -6.37 -22.61 -14.39
N SER A 253 -5.69 -23.66 -14.88
CA SER A 253 -4.32 -23.98 -14.51
C SER A 253 -3.26 -23.53 -15.52
N SER A 254 -3.64 -23.23 -16.76
CA SER A 254 -2.71 -22.73 -17.80
C SER A 254 -2.25 -21.29 -17.51
N ALA A 255 -1.14 -20.87 -18.11
CA ALA A 255 -0.67 -19.48 -17.96
C ALA A 255 -1.70 -18.48 -18.52
N GLU A 256 -2.25 -18.76 -19.69
CA GLU A 256 -3.24 -17.90 -20.36
C GLU A 256 -4.52 -17.76 -19.54
N GLN A 257 -4.98 -18.86 -18.93
CA GLN A 257 -6.16 -18.89 -18.06
C GLN A 257 -5.96 -18.05 -16.79
N LYS A 258 -4.81 -18.19 -16.14
CA LYS A 258 -4.46 -17.39 -14.96
C LYS A 258 -4.32 -15.91 -15.31
N ASP A 259 -3.69 -15.60 -16.44
CA ASP A 259 -3.57 -14.23 -16.92
C ASP A 259 -4.94 -13.61 -17.21
N ALA A 260 -5.84 -14.35 -17.87
CA ALA A 260 -7.22 -13.93 -18.10
C ALA A 260 -7.96 -13.65 -16.77
N TYR A 261 -7.74 -14.46 -15.75
CA TYR A 261 -8.29 -14.24 -14.41
C TYR A 261 -7.73 -12.97 -13.75
N TYR A 262 -6.41 -12.77 -13.76
CA TYR A 262 -5.74 -11.60 -13.17
C TYR A 262 -6.06 -10.28 -13.88
N ARG A 263 -6.53 -10.34 -15.14
CA ARG A 263 -7.05 -9.19 -15.90
C ARG A 263 -8.35 -8.64 -15.37
N ALA A 264 -9.14 -9.43 -14.65
CA ALA A 264 -10.48 -9.06 -14.21
C ALA A 264 -10.62 -9.05 -12.68
N ASN A 265 -9.75 -9.78 -11.96
CA ASN A 265 -9.91 -10.02 -10.53
C ASN A 265 -8.77 -9.42 -9.70
N PRO A 266 -9.03 -9.03 -8.45
CA PRO A 266 -7.99 -8.74 -7.47
C PRO A 266 -7.34 -10.07 -7.03
N VAL A 267 -6.13 -9.99 -6.52
CA VAL A 267 -5.37 -11.17 -6.06
C VAL A 267 -4.53 -10.83 -4.85
N HIS A 268 -4.41 -11.80 -3.95
CA HIS A 268 -4.01 -11.58 -2.57
C HIS A 268 -3.00 -12.63 -2.11
N ALA A 269 -2.07 -12.24 -1.25
CA ALA A 269 -1.15 -13.18 -0.63
C ALA A 269 -1.90 -14.15 0.31
N ALA A 270 -1.36 -15.35 0.49
CA ALA A 270 -1.85 -16.30 1.47
C ALA A 270 -1.07 -16.13 2.78
N VAL A 271 -1.78 -16.14 3.92
CA VAL A 271 -1.20 -15.99 5.24
C VAL A 271 -1.60 -17.14 6.16
N THR A 272 -0.72 -17.50 7.09
CA THR A 272 -0.98 -18.50 8.14
C THR A 272 -0.09 -18.24 9.35
N THR A 273 -0.46 -18.80 10.50
CA THR A 273 0.30 -18.71 11.75
C THR A 273 0.68 -20.08 12.30
N SER A 274 1.74 -20.09 13.12
CA SER A 274 2.20 -21.25 13.88
C SER A 274 2.63 -20.80 15.27
N THR A 275 2.32 -21.58 16.30
CA THR A 275 2.68 -21.31 17.71
C THR A 275 3.69 -22.30 18.27
N ASP A 276 4.27 -23.16 17.40
CA ASP A 276 5.15 -24.27 17.79
C ASP A 276 6.41 -24.37 16.92
N GLY A 277 6.83 -23.24 16.35
CA GLY A 277 8.04 -23.17 15.53
C GLY A 277 7.88 -23.83 14.15
N GLY A 278 6.67 -23.86 13.59
CA GLY A 278 6.34 -24.41 12.27
C GLY A 278 6.17 -25.92 12.24
N LEU A 279 5.92 -26.55 13.39
CA LEU A 279 5.55 -27.97 13.50
C LEU A 279 4.08 -28.20 13.15
N THR A 280 3.24 -27.20 13.37
CA THR A 280 1.86 -27.13 12.91
C THR A 280 1.55 -25.73 12.38
N TRP A 281 0.56 -25.64 11.50
CA TRP A 281 0.11 -24.40 10.89
C TRP A 281 -1.41 -24.32 10.92
N ALA A 282 -1.96 -23.13 11.16
CA ALA A 282 -3.36 -22.86 10.85
C ALA A 282 -3.60 -23.03 9.32
N PRO A 283 -4.83 -23.33 8.88
CA PRO A 283 -5.17 -23.25 7.46
C PRO A 283 -4.87 -21.87 6.91
N MET A 284 -4.29 -21.79 5.71
CA MET A 284 -4.01 -20.50 5.08
C MET A 284 -5.30 -19.78 4.67
N THR A 285 -5.29 -18.46 4.82
CA THR A 285 -6.34 -17.56 4.33
C THR A 285 -5.75 -16.52 3.39
N LEU A 286 -6.55 -15.95 2.50
CA LEU A 286 -6.12 -14.83 1.67
C LEU A 286 -6.20 -13.52 2.46
N ASP A 287 -5.10 -12.76 2.53
CA ASP A 287 -5.07 -11.44 3.16
C ASP A 287 -5.44 -10.35 2.14
N ARG A 288 -6.62 -9.77 2.33
CA ARG A 288 -7.17 -8.75 1.41
C ARG A 288 -6.34 -7.46 1.36
N GLU A 289 -5.53 -7.18 2.39
CA GLU A 289 -4.68 -6.00 2.44
C GLU A 289 -3.31 -6.20 1.78
N LEU A 290 -2.98 -7.43 1.37
CA LEU A 290 -1.68 -7.79 0.79
C LEU A 290 -1.85 -8.28 -0.66
N PRO A 291 -1.66 -7.41 -1.67
CA PRO A 291 -1.78 -7.82 -3.07
C PRO A 291 -0.72 -8.84 -3.48
N ASN A 292 -1.08 -9.77 -4.36
CA ASN A 292 -0.13 -10.71 -4.94
C ASN A 292 -0.41 -11.03 -6.41
N TYR A 293 0.36 -10.44 -7.32
CA TYR A 293 0.20 -10.65 -8.76
C TYR A 293 1.11 -11.76 -9.31
N TYR A 294 1.08 -12.94 -8.69
CA TYR A 294 1.87 -14.11 -9.09
C TYR A 294 3.39 -13.82 -9.12
N VAL A 295 3.88 -13.13 -8.09
CA VAL A 295 5.31 -12.82 -7.85
C VAL A 295 5.60 -12.99 -6.36
N LYS A 296 6.84 -13.37 -6.01
CA LYS A 296 7.35 -13.35 -4.65
C LYS A 296 7.14 -11.96 -4.03
N PRO A 297 6.35 -11.82 -2.94
CA PRO A 297 6.41 -10.62 -2.13
C PRO A 297 7.67 -10.64 -1.26
N PHE A 298 8.15 -9.47 -0.87
CA PHE A 298 9.03 -9.37 0.30
C PHE A 298 8.17 -9.05 1.52
N PHE A 299 8.42 -9.71 2.65
CA PHE A 299 7.74 -9.44 3.90
C PHE A 299 8.71 -9.60 5.06
N ALA A 300 8.80 -8.57 5.92
CA ALA A 300 9.70 -8.54 7.05
C ALA A 300 9.06 -7.83 8.25
N LYS A 301 9.61 -8.12 9.44
CA LYS A 301 9.38 -7.33 10.64
C LYS A 301 10.68 -6.61 10.97
N ASP A 302 10.59 -5.30 11.16
CA ASP A 302 11.74 -4.46 11.47
C ASP A 302 12.05 -4.43 12.98
N ALA A 303 13.14 -3.75 13.35
CA ALA A 303 13.58 -3.64 14.75
C ALA A 303 12.59 -2.90 15.66
N GLU A 304 11.72 -2.06 15.09
CA GLU A 304 10.64 -1.36 15.80
C GLU A 304 9.33 -2.18 15.86
N GLY A 305 9.37 -3.43 15.38
CA GLY A 305 8.24 -4.34 15.36
C GLY A 305 7.22 -4.05 14.26
N ARG A 306 7.52 -3.16 13.31
CA ARG A 306 6.63 -2.86 12.17
C ARG A 306 6.75 -3.95 11.12
N TYR A 307 5.63 -4.30 10.49
CA TYR A 307 5.68 -5.06 9.25
C TYR A 307 5.96 -4.16 8.06
N LEU A 308 6.83 -4.63 7.18
CA LEU A 308 7.09 -4.11 5.85
C LEU A 308 6.73 -5.18 4.82
N THR A 309 5.95 -4.81 3.81
CA THR A 309 5.78 -5.62 2.59
C THR A 309 6.21 -4.81 1.38
N ILE A 310 6.87 -5.46 0.42
CA ILE A 310 7.15 -4.91 -0.91
C ILE A 310 6.53 -5.88 -1.93
N TYR A 311 5.70 -5.34 -2.82
CA TYR A 311 4.86 -6.12 -3.73
C TYR A 311 4.75 -5.44 -5.09
N ASN A 312 4.42 -6.24 -6.09
CA ASN A 312 4.18 -5.78 -7.45
C ASN A 312 2.74 -5.34 -7.66
N THR A 313 2.53 -4.43 -8.60
CA THR A 313 1.25 -4.24 -9.28
C THR A 313 1.35 -4.64 -10.75
N LEU A 314 0.21 -4.75 -11.42
CA LEU A 314 0.18 -4.93 -12.88
C LEU A 314 0.45 -3.63 -13.65
N ALA A 315 0.21 -2.48 -13.02
CA ALA A 315 0.40 -1.11 -13.54
C ALA A 315 -0.31 -0.73 -14.84
N GLY A 316 -0.89 -1.66 -15.61
CA GLY A 316 -1.73 -1.33 -16.75
C GLY A 316 -2.49 -2.52 -17.33
N PRO A 317 -3.41 -2.28 -18.29
CA PRO A 317 -4.13 -3.35 -18.95
C PRO A 317 -3.13 -4.11 -19.81
N PHE A 318 -3.09 -5.43 -19.73
CA PHE A 318 -2.11 -6.09 -20.55
C PHE A 318 -2.46 -5.99 -22.05
N THR A 319 -1.69 -5.20 -22.80
CA THR A 319 -1.84 -5.01 -24.24
C THR A 319 -0.89 -5.96 -25.00
N GLY A 320 -0.91 -6.00 -26.33
CA GLY A 320 -0.01 -6.84 -27.14
C GLY A 320 -0.71 -7.85 -28.04
N SER A 321 -0.02 -8.31 -29.09
CA SER A 321 -0.57 -9.11 -30.19
C SER A 321 -0.74 -10.60 -29.89
N ALA A 322 -0.34 -11.09 -28.70
CA ALA A 322 -0.43 -12.49 -28.33
C ALA A 322 -0.86 -12.68 -26.84
N PRO A 323 -1.82 -13.57 -26.55
CA PRO A 323 -2.33 -13.83 -25.19
C PRO A 323 -1.27 -14.21 -24.15
N ALA A 324 -0.20 -14.90 -24.56
CA ALA A 324 0.87 -15.40 -23.68
C ALA A 324 2.01 -14.38 -23.43
N LYS A 325 1.95 -13.18 -24.03
CA LYS A 325 2.96 -12.13 -23.86
C LYS A 325 2.27 -10.79 -23.66
N PRO A 326 1.70 -10.55 -22.49
CA PRO A 326 1.20 -9.22 -22.16
C PRO A 326 2.28 -8.14 -22.18
N ASP A 327 1.98 -6.98 -22.77
CA ASP A 327 2.89 -5.82 -22.82
C ASP A 327 3.13 -5.22 -21.45
N GLN A 328 2.14 -5.38 -20.56
CA GLN A 328 2.21 -4.86 -19.20
C GLN A 328 1.98 -5.90 -18.11
N TYR A 329 3.04 -6.21 -17.35
CA TYR A 329 3.02 -7.27 -16.35
C TYR A 329 4.14 -7.10 -15.31
N ARG A 330 3.82 -7.06 -14.01
CA ARG A 330 4.77 -7.03 -12.87
C ARG A 330 5.72 -5.81 -12.84
N GLU A 331 5.21 -4.64 -13.17
CA GLU A 331 6.08 -3.53 -13.57
C GLU A 331 6.41 -2.52 -12.49
N VAL A 332 5.48 -2.31 -11.55
CA VAL A 332 5.63 -1.29 -10.51
C VAL A 332 5.71 -2.00 -9.17
N LEU A 333 6.77 -1.71 -8.42
CA LEU A 333 6.90 -2.10 -7.03
C LEU A 333 6.27 -1.03 -6.15
N CYS A 334 5.46 -1.47 -5.20
CA CYS A 334 4.94 -0.68 -4.11
C CYS A 334 5.38 -1.28 -2.78
N TYR A 335 5.32 -0.50 -1.71
CA TYR A 335 5.51 -0.98 -0.35
C TYR A 335 4.37 -0.54 0.57
N LYS A 336 4.12 -1.32 1.63
CA LYS A 336 3.22 -0.97 2.74
C LYS A 336 3.88 -1.24 4.07
N LEU A 337 3.41 -0.51 5.07
CA LEU A 337 3.85 -0.64 6.46
C LEU A 337 2.66 -0.89 7.36
N LYS A 338 2.83 -1.70 8.40
CA LYS A 338 1.88 -1.82 9.52
C LYS A 338 2.65 -1.63 10.81
N ARG A 339 2.27 -0.63 11.60
CA ARG A 339 2.79 -0.47 12.96
C ARG A 339 2.04 -1.41 13.92
N PRO A 340 2.65 -1.82 15.04
CA PRO A 340 1.93 -2.49 16.12
C PRO A 340 0.68 -1.70 16.54
N GLY A 341 -0.48 -2.37 16.64
CA GLY A 341 -1.75 -1.72 17.01
C GLY A 341 -2.38 -0.80 15.95
N ALA A 342 -1.73 -0.56 14.81
CA ALA A 342 -2.23 0.29 13.74
C ALA A 342 -2.81 -0.53 12.56
N PRO A 343 -3.71 0.07 11.74
CA PRO A 343 -4.04 -0.51 10.45
C PRO A 343 -2.80 -0.55 9.53
N TRP A 344 -2.90 -1.31 8.44
CA TRP A 344 -1.96 -1.14 7.33
C TRP A 344 -2.00 0.32 6.84
N GLY A 345 -0.84 0.91 6.57
CA GLY A 345 -0.73 2.17 5.85
C GLY A 345 -1.08 2.02 4.37
N PRO A 346 -1.12 3.14 3.61
CA PRO A 346 -1.28 3.10 2.17
C PRO A 346 -0.14 2.36 1.49
N GLY A 347 -0.45 1.67 0.39
CA GLY A 347 0.54 1.29 -0.61
C GLY A 347 1.17 2.55 -1.19
N ARG A 348 2.51 2.57 -1.27
CA ARG A 348 3.30 3.68 -1.79
C ARG A 348 4.23 3.19 -2.86
N LEU A 349 4.50 4.04 -3.85
CA LEU A 349 5.49 3.75 -4.89
C LEU A 349 6.84 3.41 -4.26
N PHE A 350 7.39 2.25 -4.63
CA PHE A 350 8.77 1.89 -4.36
C PHE A 350 9.64 2.18 -5.59
N ALA A 351 9.33 1.54 -6.72
CA ALA A 351 10.05 1.69 -7.97
C ALA A 351 9.15 1.49 -9.19
N ASP A 352 9.34 2.34 -10.20
CA ASP A 352 8.78 2.24 -11.55
C ASP A 352 9.91 2.53 -12.55
N GLY A 353 10.55 1.47 -13.01
CA GLY A 353 11.77 1.56 -13.81
C GLY A 353 11.54 1.73 -15.30
N THR A 354 12.57 2.25 -15.98
CA THR A 354 12.58 2.41 -17.44
C THR A 354 12.46 1.07 -18.18
N ARG A 355 11.93 1.10 -19.41
CA ARG A 355 11.84 -0.10 -20.25
C ARG A 355 13.16 -0.39 -20.98
N LEU A 356 13.77 -1.55 -20.73
CA LEU A 356 15.04 -1.97 -21.35
C LEU A 356 14.90 -3.07 -22.41
N THR A 357 13.79 -3.81 -22.40
CA THR A 357 13.48 -4.86 -23.40
C THR A 357 12.11 -4.63 -24.03
N LYS A 358 11.91 -5.14 -25.24
CA LYS A 358 10.61 -5.11 -25.93
C LYS A 358 9.86 -6.43 -25.79
N GLY A 359 10.57 -7.54 -25.58
CA GLY A 359 10.05 -8.90 -25.44
C GLY A 359 9.88 -9.35 -23.99
N ASN A 360 10.59 -10.40 -23.59
CA ASN A 360 10.46 -11.01 -22.26
C ASN A 360 10.97 -10.06 -21.16
N ALA A 361 10.37 -10.18 -19.97
CA ALA A 361 10.69 -9.39 -18.78
C ALA A 361 10.61 -7.86 -18.95
N ARG A 362 9.88 -7.38 -19.95
CA ARG A 362 9.76 -5.95 -20.26
C ARG A 362 9.15 -5.14 -19.11
N GLY A 363 9.90 -4.15 -18.67
CA GLY A 363 9.59 -3.26 -17.56
C GLY A 363 9.31 -3.93 -16.23
N TRP A 364 9.78 -5.16 -16.00
CA TRP A 364 9.64 -5.82 -14.72
C TRP A 364 10.50 -5.14 -13.67
N ASP A 365 9.92 -4.88 -12.51
CA ASP A 365 10.63 -4.59 -11.27
C ASP A 365 10.15 -5.61 -10.24
N VAL A 366 10.89 -6.71 -10.00
CA VAL A 366 10.33 -7.90 -9.33
C VAL A 366 11.31 -8.56 -8.36
N TYR A 367 10.81 -9.50 -7.56
CA TYR A 367 11.61 -10.30 -6.62
C TYR A 367 12.45 -9.44 -5.69
N ALA A 368 11.81 -8.43 -5.08
CA ALA A 368 12.47 -7.61 -4.08
C ALA A 368 12.97 -8.47 -2.92
N SER A 369 14.13 -8.09 -2.38
CA SER A 369 14.63 -8.54 -1.09
C SER A 369 15.23 -7.34 -0.37
N ALA A 370 15.11 -7.30 0.95
CA ALA A 370 15.67 -6.24 1.75
C ALA A 370 16.37 -6.76 2.99
N ASP A 371 17.25 -5.93 3.55
CA ASP A 371 17.86 -6.16 4.84
C ASP A 371 17.95 -4.84 5.61
N GLU A 372 17.63 -4.89 6.90
CA GLU A 372 17.61 -3.72 7.78
C GLU A 372 19.03 -3.44 8.28
N TYR A 373 19.50 -2.20 8.13
CA TYR A 373 20.83 -1.80 8.62
C TYR A 373 20.76 -0.86 9.84
N GLU A 374 19.61 -0.21 10.02
CA GLU A 374 19.24 0.64 11.16
C GLU A 374 17.71 0.55 11.34
N PRO A 375 17.14 0.80 12.54
CA PRO A 375 15.71 0.75 12.79
C PRO A 375 14.87 1.51 11.73
N GLY A 376 14.08 0.77 10.96
CA GLY A 376 13.24 1.32 9.88
C GLY A 376 13.99 1.73 8.62
N ARG A 377 15.26 1.36 8.47
CA ARG A 377 16.07 1.71 7.31
C ARG A 377 16.64 0.46 6.67
N PHE A 378 16.31 0.29 5.39
CA PHE A 378 16.60 -0.91 4.64
C PHE A 378 17.45 -0.60 3.43
N HIS A 379 18.29 -1.57 3.06
CA HIS A 379 18.75 -1.67 1.68
C HIS A 379 17.90 -2.71 0.99
N VAL A 380 17.35 -2.33 -0.15
CA VAL A 380 16.45 -3.15 -0.94
C VAL A 380 17.10 -3.42 -2.28
N THR A 381 17.11 -4.68 -2.70
CA THR A 381 17.52 -5.11 -4.04
C THR A 381 16.36 -5.72 -4.79
N TRP A 382 16.34 -5.59 -6.12
CA TRP A 382 15.34 -6.22 -6.97
C TRP A 382 15.89 -6.47 -8.37
N GLU A 383 15.23 -7.38 -9.08
CA GLU A 383 15.45 -7.65 -10.50
C GLU A 383 14.72 -6.60 -11.34
N HIS A 384 15.43 -6.02 -12.29
CA HIS A 384 14.87 -5.10 -13.26
C HIS A 384 15.12 -5.59 -14.69
N ASN A 385 14.04 -5.89 -15.42
CA ASN A 385 14.05 -6.38 -16.80
C ASN A 385 14.85 -7.66 -17.08
N GLN A 386 15.11 -8.48 -16.04
CA GLN A 386 16.10 -9.57 -16.10
C GLN A 386 17.51 -9.11 -16.55
N ILE A 387 17.78 -7.82 -16.56
CA ILE A 387 19.03 -7.24 -17.02
C ILE A 387 19.80 -6.69 -15.84
N ASN A 388 19.15 -5.80 -15.09
CA ASN A 388 19.77 -5.10 -13.99
C ASN A 388 19.39 -5.74 -12.67
N ILE A 389 20.37 -5.86 -11.78
CA ILE A 389 20.12 -5.98 -10.35
C ILE A 389 20.29 -4.59 -9.76
N LYS A 390 19.18 -4.03 -9.29
CA LYS A 390 19.14 -2.68 -8.71
C LYS A 390 19.19 -2.75 -7.20
N VAL A 391 19.68 -1.69 -6.58
CA VAL A 391 19.70 -1.47 -5.13
C VAL A 391 19.26 -0.05 -4.83
N ALA A 392 18.47 0.14 -3.78
CA ALA A 392 18.10 1.44 -3.25
C ALA A 392 17.97 1.36 -1.73
N ARG A 393 18.06 2.52 -1.06
CA ARG A 393 17.74 2.66 0.36
C ARG A 393 16.26 2.97 0.50
N LEU A 394 15.61 2.37 1.48
CA LEU A 394 14.25 2.67 1.92
C LEU A 394 14.30 3.15 3.37
N ASP A 395 13.92 4.41 3.62
CA ASP A 395 13.81 4.97 4.97
C ASP A 395 12.34 5.12 5.36
N VAL A 396 11.90 4.25 6.27
CA VAL A 396 10.55 4.23 6.80
C VAL A 396 10.49 4.54 8.30
N SER A 397 11.61 5.01 8.88
CA SER A 397 11.74 5.32 10.31
C SER A 397 10.60 6.24 10.79
N ASP A 398 10.30 7.29 10.04
CA ASP A 398 9.26 8.28 10.33
C ASP A 398 7.99 8.12 9.48
N ALA A 399 7.87 7.05 8.68
CA ALA A 399 6.83 6.94 7.66
C ALA A 399 5.41 6.93 8.24
N PHE A 400 4.56 7.82 7.68
CA PHE A 400 3.10 8.03 7.77
C PHE A 400 2.19 6.81 7.40
N THR A 401 1.42 6.19 8.29
CA THR A 401 0.56 5.00 8.06
C THR A 401 -0.88 5.29 8.43
N GLY A 402 -1.14 6.47 9.00
CA GLY A 402 -2.45 6.83 9.50
C GLY A 402 -2.66 6.52 10.97
N VAL A 403 -3.72 7.11 11.51
CA VAL A 403 -4.33 6.71 12.80
C VAL A 403 -5.71 6.15 12.48
N GLY A 404 -5.98 4.90 12.88
CA GLY A 404 -7.20 4.16 12.56
C GLY A 404 -8.46 4.65 13.30
N PRO A 405 -9.68 4.35 12.80
CA PRO A 405 -10.96 4.88 13.31
C PRO A 405 -11.24 4.64 14.78
N GLY A 406 -10.78 3.52 15.32
CA GLY A 406 -11.18 3.03 16.64
C GLY A 406 -10.07 3.13 17.66
N PHE A 407 -10.49 3.15 18.92
CA PHE A 407 -9.61 3.12 20.09
C PHE A 407 -9.48 1.73 20.72
N GLY A 408 -10.11 0.70 20.12
CA GLY A 408 -9.88 -0.72 20.41
C GLY A 408 -9.68 -1.03 21.89
N ASP A 409 -8.53 -1.62 22.23
CA ASP A 409 -8.03 -1.82 23.59
C ASP A 409 -6.92 -0.82 23.97
N LEU A 410 -6.84 0.31 23.26
CA LEU A 410 -5.82 1.35 23.39
C LEU A 410 -4.38 0.86 23.18
N ARG A 411 -4.15 -0.33 22.61
CA ARG A 411 -2.80 -0.72 22.15
C ARG A 411 -2.27 0.31 21.15
N GLY A 412 -1.04 0.77 21.38
CA GLY A 412 -0.39 1.83 20.60
C GLY A 412 -0.70 3.26 21.09
N TRP A 413 -1.59 3.43 22.07
CA TRP A 413 -1.90 4.72 22.68
C TRP A 413 -1.31 4.84 24.08
N THR A 414 -0.66 5.97 24.36
CA THR A 414 -0.29 6.38 25.72
C THR A 414 -1.51 7.01 26.39
N VAL A 415 -1.98 6.42 27.49
CA VAL A 415 -3.15 6.90 28.23
C VAL A 415 -2.71 7.81 29.37
N THR A 416 -3.26 9.03 29.41
CA THR A 416 -3.07 9.99 30.51
C THR A 416 -4.40 10.16 31.25
N PRO A 417 -4.52 9.77 32.53
CA PRO A 417 -5.78 9.93 33.26
C PRO A 417 -5.99 11.35 33.81
N GLY A 418 -4.91 12.09 34.13
CA GLY A 418 -4.86 13.51 34.54
C GLY A 418 -6.10 14.16 35.17
N GLY A 419 -6.74 13.50 36.16
CA GLY A 419 -7.91 14.03 36.88
C GLY A 419 -9.27 13.42 36.53
N GLY A 420 -9.29 12.39 35.67
CA GLY A 420 -10.50 11.70 35.24
C GLY A 420 -10.19 10.38 34.52
N THR A 421 -10.93 10.09 33.45
CA THR A 421 -10.85 8.83 32.71
C THR A 421 -10.60 9.04 31.23
N ALA A 422 -9.69 8.24 30.67
CA ALA A 422 -9.54 7.99 29.24
C ALA A 422 -9.51 6.48 29.04
N ALA A 423 -10.59 5.91 28.51
CA ALA A 423 -10.75 4.47 28.43
C ALA A 423 -11.45 4.05 27.14
N ALA A 424 -11.05 2.89 26.60
CA ALA A 424 -11.81 2.21 25.57
C ALA A 424 -13.23 1.92 26.06
N GLY A 425 -14.22 2.32 25.27
CA GLY A 425 -15.62 1.98 25.44
C GLY A 425 -16.04 0.82 24.54
N ALA A 426 -17.31 0.45 24.64
CA ALA A 426 -17.91 -0.53 23.73
C ALA A 426 -17.72 -0.12 22.25
N ALA A 427 -17.68 -1.13 21.37
CA ALA A 427 -17.51 -0.97 19.93
C ALA A 427 -16.28 -0.14 19.50
N GLY A 428 -15.22 -0.10 20.32
CA GLY A 428 -13.97 0.60 19.98
C GLY A 428 -14.03 2.13 20.12
N SER A 429 -15.03 2.67 20.82
CA SER A 429 -15.08 4.11 21.15
C SER A 429 -14.04 4.51 22.20
N LEU A 430 -13.70 5.79 22.30
CA LEU A 430 -12.96 6.36 23.44
C LEU A 430 -13.92 7.16 24.32
N ARG A 431 -13.92 6.87 25.62
CA ARG A 431 -14.62 7.66 26.62
C ARG A 431 -13.65 8.57 27.33
N LEU A 432 -13.92 9.86 27.27
CA LEU A 432 -13.17 10.90 27.96
C LEU A 432 -14.06 11.55 29.00
N ALA A 433 -13.55 11.68 30.22
CA ALA A 433 -14.15 12.50 31.24
C ALA A 433 -13.04 13.11 32.09
N ASN A 434 -13.13 14.40 32.39
CA ASN A 434 -12.19 15.06 33.28
C ASN A 434 -12.95 16.04 34.19
N ALA A 435 -12.72 15.88 35.50
CA ALA A 435 -13.26 16.75 36.55
C ALA A 435 -12.18 17.13 37.57
N GLY A 436 -10.90 16.89 37.25
CA GLY A 436 -9.81 17.04 38.20
C GLY A 436 -9.24 18.46 38.24
N PRO A 437 -8.58 18.86 39.34
CA PRO A 437 -7.87 20.12 39.39
C PRO A 437 -6.67 20.10 38.43
N ALA A 438 -6.27 21.28 37.93
CA ALA A 438 -4.95 21.46 37.32
C ALA A 438 -3.89 20.85 38.26
N ALA A 439 -2.99 20.03 37.72
CA ALA A 439 -1.99 19.37 38.55
C ALA A 439 -1.22 20.41 39.39
N VAL A 440 -0.93 20.06 40.64
CA VAL A 440 -0.08 20.86 41.53
C VAL A 440 1.24 21.10 40.80
N GLY A 441 1.50 22.34 40.38
CA GLY A 441 2.63 22.71 39.50
C GLY A 441 2.29 23.49 38.24
N GLY A 442 1.00 23.80 37.98
CA GLY A 442 0.61 24.74 36.90
C GLY A 442 0.40 24.13 35.51
N ALA A 443 0.46 22.80 35.38
CA ALA A 443 -0.01 22.10 34.19
C ALA A 443 -1.49 21.71 34.36
N ALA A 444 -2.38 22.17 33.48
CA ALA A 444 -3.78 21.75 33.49
C ALA A 444 -3.86 20.21 33.38
N GLY A 445 -4.56 19.57 34.33
CA GLY A 445 -4.79 18.13 34.28
C GLY A 445 -5.72 17.82 33.11
N PHE A 446 -5.32 16.90 32.23
CA PHE A 446 -6.16 16.42 31.14
C PHE A 446 -6.27 14.91 31.18
N SER A 447 -7.44 14.40 30.79
CA SER A 447 -7.64 12.98 30.54
C SER A 447 -7.64 12.76 29.05
N GLY A 448 -6.76 11.91 28.53
CA GLY A 448 -6.63 11.73 27.09
C GLY A 448 -5.75 10.57 26.70
N VAL A 449 -5.62 10.42 25.39
CA VAL A 449 -4.75 9.45 24.75
C VAL A 449 -3.85 10.16 23.74
N THR A 450 -2.60 9.73 23.67
CA THR A 450 -1.60 10.27 22.75
C THR A 450 -0.94 9.14 21.99
N HIS A 451 -0.77 9.34 20.69
CA HIS A 451 0.02 8.50 19.82
C HIS A 451 1.26 9.30 19.40
N PRO A 452 2.51 8.85 19.67
CA PRO A 452 3.74 9.64 19.50
C PRO A 452 4.22 9.69 18.04
N TYR A 453 3.28 9.82 17.12
CA TYR A 453 3.51 9.72 15.69
C TYR A 453 2.41 10.46 14.92
N GLY A 454 2.78 11.15 13.85
CA GLY A 454 1.89 12.02 13.07
C GLY A 454 2.34 12.16 11.61
N PRO A 455 1.52 12.79 10.76
CA PRO A 455 1.83 13.01 9.34
C PRO A 455 3.01 13.99 9.20
N SER A 456 3.79 13.85 8.12
CA SER A 456 4.92 14.74 7.83
C SER A 456 4.53 16.04 7.11
N GLY A 457 3.33 16.07 6.51
CA GLY A 457 2.86 17.16 5.66
C GLY A 457 1.37 17.47 5.84
N GLY A 458 0.66 17.65 4.74
CA GLY A 458 -0.79 17.85 4.75
C GLY A 458 -1.55 16.61 5.19
N PHE A 459 -2.69 16.79 5.85
CA PHE A 459 -3.48 15.69 6.39
C PHE A 459 -4.97 16.01 6.44
N LEU A 460 -5.79 14.95 6.48
CA LEU A 460 -7.21 15.01 6.81
C LEU A 460 -7.41 14.42 8.20
N LEU A 461 -7.95 15.24 9.11
CA LEU A 461 -8.45 14.81 10.41
C LEU A 461 -9.96 14.53 10.28
N THR A 462 -10.43 13.38 10.76
CA THR A 462 -11.86 13.07 10.91
C THR A 462 -12.15 12.66 12.35
N VAL A 463 -13.15 13.29 12.97
CA VAL A 463 -13.61 13.01 14.34
C VAL A 463 -15.12 12.82 14.33
N ARG A 464 -15.60 11.60 14.61
CA ARG A 464 -17.01 11.35 14.90
C ARG A 464 -17.17 11.22 16.41
N ALA A 465 -17.84 12.19 17.02
CA ALA A 465 -17.95 12.25 18.47
C ALA A 465 -19.27 12.86 18.90
N ARG A 466 -19.66 12.58 20.15
CA ARG A 466 -20.67 13.31 20.88
C ARG A 466 -20.07 13.88 22.15
N VAL A 467 -20.39 15.13 22.45
CA VAL A 467 -20.10 15.72 23.74
C VAL A 467 -21.24 15.39 24.71
N THR A 468 -20.88 14.95 25.91
CA THR A 468 -21.85 14.59 26.97
C THR A 468 -21.89 15.59 28.12
N ALA A 469 -20.81 16.35 28.33
CA ALA A 469 -20.77 17.45 29.28
C ALA A 469 -19.81 18.53 28.77
N TYR A 470 -20.31 19.74 28.59
CA TYR A 470 -19.51 20.89 28.18
C TYR A 470 -18.88 21.58 29.39
N SER A 471 -17.59 21.89 29.27
CA SER A 471 -16.88 22.83 30.13
C SER A 471 -16.68 24.16 29.38
N ARG A 472 -16.32 25.21 30.11
CA ARG A 472 -15.93 26.49 29.51
C ARG A 472 -14.44 26.50 29.23
N LEU A 473 -14.06 26.67 27.96
CA LEU A 473 -12.67 26.88 27.57
C LEU A 473 -12.17 28.24 28.07
N ASP A 474 -11.03 28.25 28.74
CA ASP A 474 -10.20 29.45 28.89
C ASP A 474 -9.31 29.58 27.64
N PRO A 475 -9.55 30.59 26.77
CA PRO A 475 -8.81 30.70 25.53
C PRO A 475 -7.31 31.00 25.69
N ALA A 476 -6.90 31.53 26.86
CA ALA A 476 -5.50 31.83 27.12
C ALA A 476 -4.71 30.58 27.51
N THR A 477 -5.31 29.68 28.30
CA THR A 477 -4.62 28.52 28.88
C THR A 477 -4.98 27.19 28.23
N GLY A 478 -6.14 27.11 27.57
CA GLY A 478 -6.71 25.86 27.08
C GLY A 478 -7.33 24.97 28.16
N ALA A 479 -7.39 25.44 29.41
CA ALA A 479 -8.12 24.76 30.47
C ALA A 479 -9.62 24.76 30.14
N GLY A 480 -10.34 23.70 30.53
CA GLY A 480 -11.75 23.54 30.22
C GLY A 480 -12.04 23.08 28.79
N ALA A 481 -11.07 22.46 28.12
CA ALA A 481 -11.29 21.88 26.81
C ALA A 481 -12.25 20.69 26.89
N THR A 482 -13.40 20.77 26.23
CA THR A 482 -14.45 19.75 26.37
C THR A 482 -14.08 18.47 25.65
N LEU A 483 -13.89 18.57 24.32
CA LEU A 483 -13.22 17.57 23.51
C LEU A 483 -12.17 18.33 22.72
N ALA A 484 -10.90 17.96 22.88
CA ALA A 484 -9.81 18.56 22.15
C ALA A 484 -8.95 17.52 21.46
N VAL A 485 -8.36 17.95 20.35
CA VAL A 485 -7.54 17.12 19.48
C VAL A 485 -6.30 17.89 19.05
N LYS A 486 -5.21 17.16 18.84
CA LYS A 486 -3.93 17.67 18.38
C LYS A 486 -3.43 16.78 17.26
N VAL A 487 -2.97 17.41 16.19
CA VAL A 487 -2.14 16.77 15.15
C VAL A 487 -0.91 17.65 14.96
N ALA A 488 0.25 17.15 15.35
CA ALA A 488 1.54 17.79 15.14
C ALA A 488 2.33 17.07 14.05
N THR A 489 2.97 17.84 13.18
CA THR A 489 3.74 17.35 12.04
C THR A 489 5.25 17.56 12.18
N GLY A 490 5.72 18.14 13.30
CA GLY A 490 7.10 18.63 13.44
C GLY A 490 7.33 20.04 12.90
N ALA A 491 6.49 20.51 11.96
CA ALA A 491 6.55 21.87 11.42
C ALA A 491 5.31 22.70 11.77
N ARG A 492 4.16 22.05 11.97
CA ARG A 492 2.88 22.67 12.28
C ARG A 492 2.15 21.87 13.35
N ARG A 493 1.21 22.53 14.03
CA ARG A 493 0.25 21.86 14.92
C ARG A 493 -1.16 22.35 14.69
N LEU A 494 -2.05 21.44 14.32
CA LEU A 494 -3.48 21.63 14.46
C LEU A 494 -3.86 21.31 15.91
N MET A 495 -4.57 22.23 16.53
CA MET A 495 -5.20 22.06 17.83
C MET A 495 -6.66 22.44 17.64
N LEU A 496 -7.60 21.57 17.98
CA LEU A 496 -9.03 21.92 17.98
C LEU A 496 -9.63 21.65 19.35
N ALA A 497 -10.60 22.47 19.74
CA ALA A 497 -11.46 22.23 20.88
C ALA A 497 -12.92 22.45 20.47
N PHE A 498 -13.73 21.41 20.60
CA PHE A 498 -15.17 21.44 20.36
C PHE A 498 -15.87 21.88 21.64
N GLN A 499 -16.52 23.03 21.61
CA GLN A 499 -17.13 23.69 22.77
C GLN A 499 -18.61 23.99 22.54
N GLN A 500 -19.31 24.34 23.62
CA GLN A 500 -20.75 24.61 23.56
C GLN A 500 -21.06 25.82 22.66
N ASP A 501 -20.15 26.77 22.57
CA ASP A 501 -20.30 28.03 21.85
C ASP A 501 -19.53 28.08 20.52
N GLY A 502 -18.92 26.97 20.10
CA GLY A 502 -18.24 26.87 18.82
C GLY A 502 -17.04 25.92 18.80
N VAL A 503 -16.27 26.01 17.71
CA VAL A 503 -14.98 25.31 17.57
C VAL A 503 -13.86 26.32 17.69
N TYR A 504 -12.86 25.98 18.49
CA TYR A 504 -11.65 26.77 18.70
C TYR A 504 -10.44 26.10 18.09
N SER A 505 -9.50 26.89 17.59
CA SER A 505 -8.20 26.43 17.08
C SER A 505 -7.05 27.34 17.52
N PHE A 506 -5.83 26.81 17.52
CA PHE A 506 -4.64 27.65 17.44
C PHE A 506 -4.47 28.14 16.01
N VAL A 507 -4.58 29.46 15.82
CA VAL A 507 -4.43 30.10 14.51
C VAL A 507 -3.05 30.75 14.43
N GLN A 508 -2.38 30.63 13.29
CA GLN A 508 -1.07 31.26 13.09
C GLN A 508 -1.13 32.76 13.40
N GLY A 509 -0.14 33.24 14.17
CA GLY A 509 -0.06 34.65 14.59
C GLY A 509 -0.93 35.03 15.80
N THR A 510 -1.69 34.09 16.37
CA THR A 510 -2.48 34.33 17.59
C THR A 510 -1.78 33.76 18.83
N ALA A 511 -2.00 34.38 19.99
CA ALA A 511 -1.36 34.00 21.25
C ALA A 511 -2.07 32.85 22.00
N GLY A 512 -3.22 32.38 21.52
CA GLY A 512 -4.04 31.38 22.22
C GLY A 512 -5.15 30.81 21.34
N TRP A 513 -6.14 30.18 21.99
CA TRP A 513 -7.28 29.59 21.29
C TRP A 513 -8.16 30.67 20.68
N THR A 514 -8.40 30.58 19.37
CA THR A 514 -9.27 31.47 18.62
C THR A 514 -10.50 30.71 18.17
N ARG A 515 -11.70 31.27 18.34
CA ARG A 515 -12.92 30.65 17.83
C ARG A 515 -12.93 30.76 16.30
N VAL A 516 -12.93 29.62 15.62
CA VAL A 516 -12.93 29.54 14.14
C VAL A 516 -14.31 29.23 13.57
N HIS A 517 -15.21 28.65 14.37
CA HIS A 517 -16.57 28.34 13.96
C HIS A 517 -17.55 28.66 15.10
N THR A 518 -18.70 29.24 14.77
CA THR A 518 -19.63 29.82 15.76
C THR A 518 -20.89 28.98 16.00
N ARG A 519 -21.11 27.88 15.26
CA ARG A 519 -22.26 27.00 15.51
C ARG A 519 -22.18 26.47 16.94
N PRO A 520 -23.21 26.68 17.77
CA PRO A 520 -23.27 26.10 19.11
C PRO A 520 -23.17 24.58 19.04
N GLY A 521 -22.40 24.01 19.95
CA GLY A 521 -22.35 22.57 20.15
C GLY A 521 -23.65 22.07 20.78
N ASP A 522 -24.04 20.85 20.43
CA ASP A 522 -25.13 20.12 21.05
C ASP A 522 -24.63 18.75 21.57
N THR A 523 -25.54 17.88 22.00
CA THR A 523 -25.21 16.54 22.50
C THR A 523 -25.41 15.43 21.46
N ALA A 524 -25.73 15.79 20.21
CA ALA A 524 -25.84 14.85 19.12
C ALA A 524 -24.45 14.36 18.69
N VAL A 525 -24.44 13.26 17.92
CA VAL A 525 -23.22 12.78 17.30
C VAL A 525 -22.99 13.58 16.02
N HIS A 526 -21.81 14.18 15.91
CA HIS A 526 -21.38 14.91 14.71
C HIS A 526 -20.12 14.30 14.10
N VAL A 527 -19.96 14.47 12.80
CA VAL A 527 -18.71 14.19 12.07
C VAL A 527 -18.03 15.52 11.74
N TRP A 528 -16.93 15.78 12.43
CA TRP A 528 -16.07 16.92 12.16
C TRP A 528 -14.89 16.46 11.29
N GLN A 529 -14.62 17.18 10.21
CA GLN A 529 -13.43 16.95 9.41
C GLN A 529 -12.65 18.25 9.23
N VAL A 530 -11.32 18.16 9.28
CA VAL A 530 -10.43 19.28 8.95
C VAL A 530 -9.41 18.82 7.94
N SER A 531 -9.46 19.42 6.75
CA SER A 531 -8.41 19.28 5.75
C SER A 531 -7.32 20.31 6.04
N VAL A 532 -6.07 19.88 6.11
CA VAL A 532 -4.90 20.75 6.27
C VAL A 532 -3.97 20.54 5.08
N GLY A 533 -3.67 21.61 4.35
CA GLY A 533 -2.74 21.62 3.24
C GLY A 533 -1.26 21.57 3.67
N GLY A 534 -0.37 21.27 2.73
CA GLY A 534 1.08 21.31 2.93
C GLY A 534 1.64 22.72 3.20
N ASP A 535 0.85 23.76 2.97
CA ASP A 535 1.10 25.17 3.33
C ASP A 535 0.55 25.56 4.72
N GLY A 536 -0.29 24.70 5.31
CA GLY A 536 -0.95 24.92 6.60
C GLY A 536 -2.33 25.54 6.50
N ALA A 537 -2.87 25.78 5.30
CA ALA A 537 -4.24 26.22 5.13
C ALA A 537 -5.20 25.12 5.62
N ALA A 538 -6.18 25.50 6.43
CA ALA A 538 -7.17 24.60 7.00
C ALA A 538 -8.61 25.01 6.64
N ALA A 539 -9.44 24.00 6.40
CA ALA A 539 -10.88 24.14 6.18
C ALA A 539 -11.65 23.14 7.04
N LEU A 540 -12.69 23.61 7.73
CA LEU A 540 -13.55 22.80 8.60
C LEU A 540 -14.83 22.37 7.88
N TYR A 541 -15.20 21.11 8.11
CA TYR A 541 -16.41 20.51 7.61
C TYR A 541 -17.17 19.84 8.74
N LEU A 542 -18.49 19.89 8.64
CA LEU A 542 -19.41 19.36 9.62
C LEU A 542 -20.49 18.54 8.90
N ASP A 543 -20.61 17.27 9.28
CA ASP A 543 -21.61 16.33 8.77
C ASP A 543 -21.60 16.25 7.22
N GLY A 544 -20.39 16.30 6.65
CA GLY A 544 -20.15 16.21 5.20
C GLY A 544 -20.35 17.51 4.43
N ALA A 545 -20.74 18.61 5.08
CA ALA A 545 -20.82 19.94 4.47
C ALA A 545 -19.63 20.80 4.87
N GLU A 546 -19.13 21.61 3.94
CA GLU A 546 -18.12 22.61 4.24
C GLU A 546 -18.71 23.76 5.05
N THR A 547 -17.94 24.26 6.02
CA THR A 547 -18.30 25.46 6.78
C THR A 547 -17.54 26.68 6.23
N ALA A 548 -17.96 27.89 6.59
CA ALA A 548 -17.21 29.10 6.27
C ALA A 548 -15.87 29.23 7.04
N ALA A 549 -15.55 28.29 7.95
CA ALA A 549 -14.37 28.39 8.79
C ALA A 549 -13.10 27.95 8.05
N ARG A 550 -12.25 28.93 7.76
CA ARG A 550 -10.91 28.77 7.18
C ARG A 550 -9.87 29.51 8.02
N TRP A 551 -8.69 28.93 8.20
CA TRP A 551 -7.58 29.57 8.92
C TRP A 551 -6.24 28.94 8.54
N THR A 552 -5.14 29.55 8.95
CA THR A 552 -3.81 28.94 8.83
C THR A 552 -3.39 28.31 10.15
N VAL A 553 -2.98 27.05 10.10
CA VAL A 553 -2.53 26.27 11.25
C VAL A 553 -1.22 26.83 11.79
N ALA A 554 -1.08 26.89 13.11
CA ALA A 554 0.11 27.44 13.77
C ALA A 554 1.39 26.64 13.45
N SER A 555 2.48 27.36 13.17
CA SER A 555 3.83 26.79 13.14
C SER A 555 4.22 26.25 14.51
N SER A 556 4.87 25.09 14.55
CA SER A 556 5.25 24.45 15.80
C SER A 556 6.34 23.39 15.57
N PRO A 557 7.41 23.38 16.39
CA PRO A 557 8.44 22.34 16.37
C PRO A 557 8.05 21.10 17.20
N ASP A 558 6.78 20.97 17.59
CA ASP A 558 6.33 19.85 18.41
C ASP A 558 6.60 18.54 17.67
N THR A 559 7.19 17.56 18.36
CA THR A 559 7.42 16.21 17.83
C THR A 559 6.14 15.68 17.18
N PRO A 560 6.22 15.02 16.00
CA PRO A 560 5.06 14.46 15.34
C PRO A 560 4.24 13.58 16.30
N GLN A 561 2.99 13.94 16.50
CA GLN A 561 2.10 13.23 17.42
C GLN A 561 0.64 13.54 17.12
N VAL A 562 -0.22 12.64 17.57
CA VAL A 562 -1.66 12.81 17.53
C VAL A 562 -2.23 12.59 18.93
N ALA A 563 -3.13 13.45 19.39
CA ALA A 563 -3.73 13.33 20.71
C ALA A 563 -5.21 13.70 20.72
N VAL A 564 -5.95 13.10 21.65
CA VAL A 564 -7.37 13.37 21.93
C VAL A 564 -7.56 13.45 23.44
N TRP A 565 -8.14 14.52 23.96
CA TRP A 565 -8.29 14.72 25.41
C TRP A 565 -9.47 15.61 25.81
N SER A 566 -9.75 15.62 27.12
CA SER A 566 -10.64 16.54 27.82
C SER A 566 -9.93 17.13 29.04
N SER A 567 -10.20 18.39 29.38
CA SER A 567 -9.56 19.13 30.49
C SER A 567 -10.53 19.97 31.32
N GLY A 568 -11.68 19.39 31.69
CA GLY A 568 -12.67 20.01 32.59
C GLY A 568 -12.15 20.24 34.01
N THR A 569 -12.99 20.82 34.86
CA THR A 569 -12.69 21.08 36.28
C THR A 569 -13.77 20.50 37.18
N GLY A 570 -13.54 20.42 38.49
CA GLY A 570 -14.56 19.94 39.43
C GLY A 570 -15.86 20.75 39.40
N ALA A 571 -15.78 22.06 39.15
CA ALA A 571 -16.95 22.95 39.02
C ALA A 571 -17.60 22.92 37.62
N ALA A 572 -16.85 22.49 36.60
CA ALA A 572 -17.30 22.42 35.22
C ALA A 572 -16.64 21.21 34.54
N PRO A 573 -17.17 19.99 34.76
CA PRO A 573 -16.58 18.78 34.20
C PRO A 573 -16.74 18.75 32.68
N ALA A 574 -15.76 18.14 32.00
CA ALA A 574 -15.78 17.92 30.56
C ALA A 574 -15.91 16.42 30.29
N ALA A 575 -16.81 16.02 29.39
CA ALA A 575 -16.91 14.63 28.99
C ALA A 575 -17.38 14.47 27.54
N ALA A 576 -16.78 13.51 26.82
CA ALA A 576 -17.10 13.19 25.45
C ALA A 576 -16.94 11.69 25.15
N VAL A 577 -17.65 11.23 24.13
CA VAL A 577 -17.48 9.90 23.54
C VAL A 577 -17.04 10.07 22.09
N VAL A 578 -15.85 9.57 21.76
CA VAL A 578 -15.30 9.61 20.41
C VAL A 578 -15.50 8.23 19.78
N GLU A 579 -16.40 8.16 18.81
CA GLU A 579 -16.78 6.93 18.11
C GLU A 579 -15.89 6.68 16.90
N ARG A 580 -15.27 7.73 16.34
CA ARG A 580 -14.29 7.63 15.27
C ARG A 580 -13.24 8.72 15.41
N PHE A 581 -11.97 8.37 15.29
CA PHE A 581 -10.88 9.34 15.21
C PHE A 581 -9.87 8.89 14.17
N GLU A 582 -9.61 9.72 13.16
CA GLU A 582 -8.75 9.34 12.06
C GLU A 582 -7.88 10.48 11.60
N VAL A 583 -6.64 10.14 11.25
CA VAL A 583 -5.72 11.03 10.55
C VAL A 583 -5.18 10.27 9.34
N ALA A 584 -5.25 10.88 8.17
CA ALA A 584 -4.74 10.33 6.91
C ALA A 584 -3.96 11.41 6.15
N ASP A 585 -3.00 11.01 5.31
CA ASP A 585 -2.29 11.95 4.46
C ASP A 585 -3.24 12.56 3.42
N ASN A 586 -3.17 13.87 3.28
CA ASN A 586 -3.92 14.60 2.27
C ASN A 586 -3.12 14.61 0.98
N VAL A 587 -3.64 13.95 -0.07
CA VAL A 587 -3.00 13.92 -1.40
C VAL A 587 -3.45 15.14 -2.20
N ALA A 588 -4.75 15.42 -2.21
CA ALA A 588 -5.31 16.59 -2.84
C ALA A 588 -6.62 16.98 -2.17
N SER A 589 -6.86 18.27 -1.99
CA SER A 589 -8.15 18.79 -1.53
C SER A 589 -8.47 20.10 -2.24
N SER A 590 -9.74 20.30 -2.60
CA SER A 590 -10.21 21.50 -3.26
C SER A 590 -11.55 21.93 -2.71
N THR A 591 -11.67 23.24 -2.49
CA THR A 591 -12.90 23.95 -2.13
C THR A 591 -13.25 25.01 -3.18
N TRP A 592 -12.67 24.90 -4.38
CA TRP A 592 -12.79 25.76 -5.58
C TRP A 592 -12.53 27.28 -5.42
N ASP A 593 -12.55 27.82 -4.20
CA ASP A 593 -12.29 29.23 -3.85
C ASP A 593 -10.83 29.67 -4.11
N THR A 594 -9.89 28.75 -3.93
CA THR A 594 -8.44 28.97 -4.10
C THR A 594 -7.98 28.24 -5.36
N PHE A 595 -8.17 28.88 -6.50
CA PHE A 595 -7.96 28.30 -7.83
C PHE A 595 -6.48 28.32 -8.27
N GLY A 596 -5.61 27.61 -7.55
CA GLY A 596 -4.16 27.57 -7.85
C GLY A 596 -3.76 26.49 -8.86
N ASP A 597 -4.29 25.27 -8.70
CA ASP A 597 -3.66 24.08 -9.30
C ASP A 597 -4.58 23.31 -10.28
N TRP A 598 -5.86 23.70 -10.40
CA TRP A 598 -6.81 23.03 -11.31
C TRP A 598 -6.75 23.63 -12.72
N THR A 599 -6.73 22.77 -13.73
CA THR A 599 -6.83 23.12 -15.15
C THR A 599 -8.27 22.91 -15.63
N LEU A 600 -8.90 23.95 -16.18
CA LEU A 600 -10.24 23.87 -16.78
C LEU A 600 -10.13 23.74 -18.30
N ASP A 601 -10.77 22.71 -18.85
CA ASP A 601 -10.94 22.54 -20.28
C ASP A 601 -12.41 22.72 -20.65
N ARG A 602 -12.62 23.70 -21.52
CA ARG A 602 -13.93 24.20 -21.97
C ARG A 602 -14.24 23.77 -23.41
N SER A 603 -13.45 22.87 -23.99
CA SER A 603 -13.63 22.43 -25.38
C SER A 603 -14.99 21.78 -25.65
N GLY A 604 -15.62 21.19 -24.62
CA GLY A 604 -16.94 20.56 -24.72
C GLY A 604 -18.15 21.36 -24.19
N GLY A 605 -17.93 22.59 -23.74
CA GLY A 605 -18.98 23.42 -23.12
C GLY A 605 -18.41 24.40 -22.09
N ALA A 606 -19.02 24.45 -20.90
CA ALA A 606 -18.60 25.34 -19.81
C ALA A 606 -17.97 24.56 -18.65
N ALA A 607 -16.89 25.11 -18.10
CA ALA A 607 -16.26 24.69 -16.86
C ALA A 607 -15.89 25.96 -16.08
N GLU A 608 -16.59 26.20 -14.98
CA GLU A 608 -16.61 27.49 -14.27
C GLU A 608 -16.70 27.25 -12.76
N VAL A 609 -16.19 28.20 -11.97
CA VAL A 609 -16.37 28.21 -10.52
C VAL A 609 -17.33 29.33 -10.17
N GLU A 610 -18.43 28.99 -9.50
CA GLU A 610 -19.50 29.91 -9.09
C GLU A 610 -19.83 29.64 -7.62
N ASP A 611 -19.77 30.69 -6.78
CA ASP A 611 -19.98 30.61 -5.33
C ASP A 611 -19.15 29.51 -4.64
N GLY A 612 -17.88 29.36 -5.04
CA GLY A 612 -16.99 28.35 -4.47
C GLY A 612 -17.29 26.91 -4.88
N ARG A 613 -18.02 26.72 -5.98
CA ARG A 613 -18.41 25.39 -6.48
C ARG A 613 -18.03 25.27 -7.95
N LEU A 614 -17.50 24.12 -8.35
CA LEU A 614 -17.26 23.82 -9.76
C LEU A 614 -18.57 23.47 -10.43
N ARG A 615 -18.91 24.20 -11.49
CA ARG A 615 -20.00 23.92 -12.40
C ARG A 615 -19.44 23.45 -13.74
N LEU A 616 -19.92 22.29 -14.20
CA LEU A 616 -19.54 21.69 -15.47
C LEU A 616 -20.79 21.51 -16.33
N ARG A 617 -20.75 21.95 -17.58
CA ARG A 617 -21.83 21.78 -18.55
C ARG A 617 -21.29 21.37 -19.91
N SER A 618 -21.83 20.30 -20.48
CA SER A 618 -21.55 19.92 -21.88
C SER A 618 -22.67 20.40 -22.81
N ILE A 619 -22.32 20.64 -24.07
CA ILE A 619 -23.28 20.94 -25.15
C ILE A 619 -23.31 19.86 -26.24
N GLY A 620 -22.53 18.80 -26.08
CA GLY A 620 -22.41 17.67 -27.01
C GLY A 620 -21.41 16.62 -26.51
N ARG A 621 -20.91 15.77 -27.41
CA ARG A 621 -20.04 14.63 -27.06
C ARG A 621 -18.66 15.01 -26.50
N THR A 622 -18.19 16.22 -26.78
CA THR A 622 -16.89 16.68 -26.26
C THR A 622 -17.03 16.98 -24.77
N ALA A 623 -16.03 16.59 -23.97
CA ALA A 623 -16.08 16.77 -22.52
C ALA A 623 -15.80 18.22 -22.10
N ALA A 624 -16.55 18.72 -21.11
CA ALA A 624 -16.10 19.83 -20.27
C ALA A 624 -15.50 19.24 -18.99
N ARG A 625 -14.30 19.66 -18.59
CA ARG A 625 -13.55 19.02 -17.49
C ARG A 625 -12.74 19.98 -16.64
N ALA A 626 -12.49 19.58 -15.41
CA ALA A 626 -11.55 20.18 -14.49
C ALA A 626 -10.57 19.09 -14.01
N SER A 627 -9.27 19.31 -14.15
CA SER A 627 -8.23 18.35 -13.75
C SER A 627 -7.19 18.98 -12.84
N LEU A 628 -6.71 18.21 -11.86
CA LEU A 628 -5.56 18.53 -11.03
C LEU A 628 -4.51 17.42 -11.21
N GLY A 629 -3.29 17.81 -11.61
CA GLY A 629 -2.16 16.89 -11.68
C GLY A 629 -1.69 16.50 -10.27
N LEU A 630 -1.32 15.24 -10.09
CA LEU A 630 -0.75 14.74 -8.83
C LEU A 630 0.72 14.33 -9.06
N ASP A 631 1.53 14.33 -8.00
CA ASP A 631 2.90 13.84 -8.08
C ASP A 631 2.93 12.30 -8.10
N VAL A 632 3.64 11.72 -9.06
CA VAL A 632 3.85 10.28 -9.16
C VAL A 632 4.75 9.73 -8.06
N ALA A 633 5.72 10.52 -7.58
CA ALA A 633 6.57 10.11 -6.46
C ALA A 633 5.71 9.90 -5.20
N GLU A 634 4.65 10.69 -5.04
CA GLU A 634 3.68 10.55 -3.95
C GLU A 634 2.57 9.52 -4.24
N GLY A 635 2.70 8.78 -5.34
CA GLY A 635 1.74 7.78 -5.79
C GLY A 635 1.43 6.77 -4.68
N CYS A 636 0.17 6.75 -4.26
CA CYS A 636 -0.32 5.86 -3.23
C CYS A 636 -1.69 5.27 -3.57
N ASP A 637 -2.08 4.23 -2.84
CA ASP A 637 -3.49 3.82 -2.78
C ASP A 637 -4.33 5.02 -2.33
N PHE A 638 -5.52 5.18 -2.89
CA PHE A 638 -6.28 6.42 -2.73
C PHE A 638 -7.73 6.20 -2.31
N THR A 639 -8.21 7.11 -1.48
CA THR A 639 -9.61 7.26 -1.13
C THR A 639 -10.10 8.59 -1.69
N LEU A 640 -11.11 8.51 -2.55
CA LEU A 640 -11.77 9.66 -3.16
C LEU A 640 -13.00 10.03 -2.32
N GLU A 641 -13.14 11.30 -1.97
CA GLU A 641 -14.34 11.86 -1.37
C GLU A 641 -14.72 13.13 -2.12
N PHE A 642 -15.97 13.28 -2.54
CA PHE A 642 -16.45 14.54 -3.13
C PHE A 642 -17.92 14.73 -2.84
N ARG A 643 -18.37 15.99 -2.83
CA ARG A 643 -19.78 16.33 -2.73
C ARG A 643 -20.24 17.00 -4.02
N GLY A 644 -21.32 16.51 -4.59
CA GLY A 644 -21.82 17.02 -5.87
C GLY A 644 -23.25 16.60 -6.17
N SER A 645 -23.79 17.14 -7.26
CA SER A 645 -25.13 16.86 -7.77
C SER A 645 -25.18 16.90 -9.29
N VAL A 646 -26.14 16.15 -9.85
CA VAL A 646 -26.45 16.14 -11.28
C VAL A 646 -27.64 17.07 -11.51
N LEU A 647 -27.40 18.18 -12.20
CA LEU A 647 -28.44 19.16 -12.54
C LEU A 647 -29.21 18.66 -13.77
N ASP A 648 -28.50 18.39 -14.86
CA ASP A 648 -29.04 17.83 -16.10
C ASP A 648 -28.44 16.45 -16.36
N ASP A 649 -29.32 15.45 -16.47
CA ASP A 649 -28.95 14.06 -16.71
C ASP A 649 -28.91 13.80 -18.21
N SER A 650 -27.83 13.21 -18.68
CA SER A 650 -27.69 12.75 -20.05
C SER A 650 -27.74 11.23 -20.09
N ALA A 651 -28.30 10.66 -21.15
CA ALA A 651 -28.40 9.21 -21.28
C ALA A 651 -27.02 8.62 -21.56
N LEU A 652 -26.41 8.03 -20.53
CA LEU A 652 -25.12 7.35 -20.65
C LEU A 652 -25.20 6.25 -21.71
N ASN A 653 -24.38 6.34 -22.74
CA ASN A 653 -24.07 5.23 -23.62
C ASN A 653 -22.94 4.39 -22.97
N PRO A 654 -23.23 3.15 -22.54
CA PRO A 654 -22.24 2.37 -21.82
C PRO A 654 -21.02 1.96 -22.67
N ALA A 655 -21.13 1.97 -23.99
CA ALA A 655 -20.08 1.49 -24.89
C ALA A 655 -18.93 2.49 -25.05
N ASP A 656 -19.21 3.79 -25.02
CA ASP A 656 -18.24 4.85 -25.32
C ASP A 656 -18.16 5.93 -24.24
N GLY A 657 -19.13 6.02 -23.33
CA GLY A 657 -19.17 7.03 -22.29
C GLY A 657 -19.70 8.40 -22.74
N ASP A 658 -20.35 8.49 -23.90
CA ASP A 658 -21.19 9.64 -24.22
C ASP A 658 -22.34 9.71 -23.19
N GLY A 659 -22.71 10.92 -22.75
CA GLY A 659 -23.75 11.11 -21.73
C GLY A 659 -23.30 10.92 -20.28
N VAL A 660 -22.02 11.15 -19.94
CA VAL A 660 -21.55 11.19 -18.54
C VAL A 660 -22.06 12.46 -17.85
N SER A 661 -22.89 12.29 -16.81
CA SER A 661 -23.54 13.41 -16.12
C SER A 661 -22.71 14.04 -14.99
N LEU A 662 -22.04 13.24 -14.15
CA LEU A 662 -21.03 13.71 -13.21
C LEU A 662 -19.91 12.68 -13.14
N GLY A 663 -18.93 12.81 -14.04
CA GLY A 663 -17.77 11.95 -14.13
C GLY A 663 -16.70 12.34 -13.12
N THR A 664 -16.12 11.35 -12.45
CA THR A 664 -14.95 11.52 -11.59
C THR A 664 -13.92 10.42 -11.83
N LYS A 665 -12.64 10.80 -11.89
CA LYS A 665 -11.51 9.92 -12.18
C LYS A 665 -10.37 10.23 -11.23
N VAL A 666 -9.75 9.19 -10.70
CA VAL A 666 -8.47 9.28 -9.99
C VAL A 666 -7.51 8.26 -10.60
N ALA A 667 -6.32 8.71 -10.99
CA ALA A 667 -5.21 7.86 -11.41
C ALA A 667 -4.00 8.13 -10.53
N ASN A 668 -3.22 7.09 -10.22
CA ASN A 668 -2.01 7.19 -9.39
C ASN A 668 -0.75 6.66 -10.10
N GLY A 669 -0.82 6.42 -11.42
CA GLY A 669 0.29 5.89 -12.22
C GLY A 669 0.31 4.37 -12.38
N TYR A 670 -0.43 3.62 -11.57
CA TYR A 670 -0.55 2.16 -11.69
C TYR A 670 -2.00 1.63 -11.54
N MET A 671 -2.92 2.43 -11.01
CA MET A 671 -4.35 2.17 -10.91
C MET A 671 -5.16 3.39 -11.36
N ARG A 672 -6.39 3.14 -11.82
CA ARG A 672 -7.35 4.17 -12.21
C ARG A 672 -8.77 3.81 -11.79
N LEU A 673 -9.32 4.63 -10.91
CA LEU A 673 -10.75 4.70 -10.64
C LEU A 673 -11.42 5.61 -11.68
N MET A 674 -12.49 5.14 -12.30
CA MET A 674 -13.40 5.96 -13.10
C MET A 674 -14.83 5.68 -12.68
N LEU A 675 -15.60 6.72 -12.39
CA LEU A 675 -17.03 6.60 -12.11
C LEU A 675 -17.82 7.75 -12.73
N THR A 676 -19.11 7.55 -12.92
CA THR A 676 -20.06 8.62 -13.21
C THR A 676 -21.30 8.46 -12.33
N VAL A 677 -21.74 9.56 -11.73
CA VAL A 677 -23.04 9.65 -11.08
C VAL A 677 -24.06 10.10 -12.12
N GLN A 678 -25.08 9.28 -12.31
CA GLN A 678 -26.28 9.55 -13.11
C GLN A 678 -27.46 9.70 -12.16
N LYS A 679 -28.58 10.31 -12.58
CA LYS A 679 -29.79 10.39 -11.73
C LYS A 679 -30.30 9.01 -11.30
N SER A 680 -30.05 7.98 -12.13
CA SER A 680 -30.46 6.59 -11.88
C SER A 680 -29.48 5.75 -11.05
N GLY A 681 -28.28 6.25 -10.74
CA GLY A 681 -27.26 5.47 -10.04
C GLY A 681 -25.82 5.80 -10.41
N VAL A 682 -24.88 5.02 -9.88
CA VAL A 682 -23.44 5.15 -10.14
C VAL A 682 -22.99 4.07 -11.11
N TRP A 683 -22.22 4.48 -12.11
CA TRP A 683 -21.60 3.62 -13.11
C TRP A 683 -20.08 3.72 -13.04
N THR A 684 -19.38 2.67 -13.42
CA THR A 684 -17.91 2.60 -13.43
C THR A 684 -17.40 1.73 -14.57
N ILE A 685 -16.13 1.90 -14.94
CA ILE A 685 -15.41 0.93 -15.77
C ILE A 685 -14.59 0.03 -14.84
N LYS A 686 -15.01 -1.23 -14.71
CA LYS A 686 -14.34 -2.22 -13.87
C LYS A 686 -13.08 -2.75 -14.53
N LYS A 687 -12.17 -3.31 -13.74
CA LYS A 687 -10.99 -4.05 -14.20
C LYS A 687 -11.36 -5.10 -15.26
N GLY A 688 -10.66 -5.11 -16.38
CA GLY A 688 -10.91 -6.04 -17.51
C GLY A 688 -12.09 -5.66 -18.42
N SER A 689 -12.90 -4.66 -18.06
CA SER A 689 -14.02 -4.16 -18.86
C SER A 689 -13.63 -2.92 -19.66
N SER A 690 -14.20 -2.75 -20.85
CA SER A 690 -14.10 -1.52 -21.64
C SER A 690 -15.39 -0.72 -21.68
N THR A 691 -16.42 -1.17 -20.97
CA THR A 691 -17.76 -0.57 -20.97
C THR A 691 -18.13 -0.07 -19.58
N TRP A 692 -19.01 0.93 -19.52
CA TRP A 692 -19.59 1.37 -18.25
C TRP A 692 -20.59 0.36 -17.72
N GLU A 693 -20.48 0.06 -16.44
CA GLU A 693 -21.38 -0.85 -15.74
C GLU A 693 -21.97 -0.17 -14.52
N LYS A 694 -23.29 -0.30 -14.34
CA LYS A 694 -23.96 0.22 -13.15
C LYS A 694 -23.57 -0.63 -11.95
N VAL A 695 -23.01 0.00 -10.91
CA VAL A 695 -22.62 -0.67 -9.66
C VAL A 695 -23.53 -0.31 -8.49
N TYR A 696 -24.27 0.78 -8.60
CA TYR A 696 -25.24 1.19 -7.59
C TYR A 696 -26.47 1.81 -8.27
N SER A 697 -27.66 1.34 -7.89
CA SER A 697 -28.93 1.87 -8.38
C SER A 697 -29.60 2.68 -7.30
N SER A 698 -29.95 3.93 -7.60
CA SER A 698 -30.67 4.79 -6.68
C SER A 698 -31.41 5.89 -7.46
N PRO A 699 -32.72 6.06 -7.25
CA PRO A 699 -33.49 7.11 -7.95
C PRO A 699 -33.12 8.52 -7.48
N THR A 700 -32.40 8.64 -6.37
CA THR A 700 -31.94 9.92 -5.82
C THR A 700 -30.44 10.15 -6.00
N ALA A 701 -29.75 9.34 -6.83
CA ALA A 701 -28.30 9.44 -6.97
C ALA A 701 -27.84 10.83 -7.48
N GLY A 702 -28.65 11.52 -8.30
CA GLY A 702 -28.33 12.86 -8.77
C GLY A 702 -28.49 13.99 -7.73
N ALA A 703 -29.10 13.72 -6.57
CA ALA A 703 -29.29 14.74 -5.53
C ALA A 703 -27.95 15.12 -4.86
N PRO A 704 -27.81 16.35 -4.30
CA PRO A 704 -26.63 16.75 -3.55
C PRO A 704 -26.25 15.74 -2.47
N SER A 705 -25.14 15.06 -2.68
CA SER A 705 -24.68 13.96 -1.81
C SER A 705 -23.15 13.95 -1.72
N THR A 706 -22.64 13.44 -0.61
CA THR A 706 -21.22 13.13 -0.44
C THR A 706 -20.97 11.69 -0.89
N TRP A 707 -20.13 11.52 -1.90
CA TRP A 707 -19.68 10.23 -2.41
C TRP A 707 -18.28 9.94 -1.90
N HIS A 708 -18.09 8.72 -1.41
CA HIS A 708 -16.82 8.26 -0.86
C HIS A 708 -16.46 6.90 -1.44
N VAL A 709 -15.32 6.81 -2.12
CA VAL A 709 -14.80 5.58 -2.72
C VAL A 709 -13.42 5.28 -2.14
N ARG A 710 -13.34 4.24 -1.31
CA ARG A 710 -12.07 3.70 -0.81
C ARG A 710 -11.55 2.68 -1.80
N VAL A 711 -10.33 2.85 -2.31
CA VAL A 711 -9.64 1.87 -3.16
C VAL A 711 -8.45 1.31 -2.39
N ASP A 712 -8.43 -0.01 -2.16
CA ASP A 712 -7.32 -0.68 -1.50
C ASP A 712 -6.16 -1.01 -2.46
N SER A 713 -5.10 -1.59 -1.92
CA SER A 713 -3.87 -1.93 -2.65
C SER A 713 -4.05 -3.00 -3.71
N ALA A 714 -5.10 -3.82 -3.62
CA ALA A 714 -5.46 -4.80 -4.63
C ALA A 714 -6.36 -4.19 -5.72
N GLY A 715 -6.73 -2.92 -5.56
CA GLY A 715 -7.59 -2.18 -6.46
C GLY A 715 -9.07 -2.39 -6.18
N VAL A 716 -9.47 -2.97 -5.04
CA VAL A 716 -10.88 -3.14 -4.71
C VAL A 716 -11.44 -1.81 -4.20
N ALA A 717 -12.43 -1.29 -4.92
CA ALA A 717 -13.19 -0.11 -4.59
C ALA A 717 -14.45 -0.47 -3.78
N ARG A 718 -14.78 0.32 -2.77
CA ARG A 718 -16.05 0.27 -2.03
C ARG A 718 -16.70 1.65 -1.96
N LEU A 719 -17.96 1.73 -2.36
CA LEU A 719 -18.72 2.98 -2.47
C LEU A 719 -19.59 3.22 -1.23
N ARG A 720 -19.46 4.41 -0.65
CA ARG A 720 -20.36 4.96 0.35
C ARG A 720 -21.02 6.24 -0.17
N ARG A 721 -22.24 6.49 0.30
CA ARG A 721 -23.01 7.71 0.04
C ARG A 721 -23.47 8.29 1.36
N ASP A 722 -23.17 9.57 1.60
CA ASP A 722 -23.53 10.30 2.82
C ASP A 722 -23.14 9.53 4.09
N GLY A 723 -21.93 8.97 4.09
CA GLY A 723 -21.38 8.15 5.18
C GLY A 723 -21.92 6.71 5.26
N THR A 724 -22.97 6.37 4.50
CA THR A 724 -23.60 5.05 4.50
C THR A 724 -22.98 4.15 3.45
N ASP A 725 -22.66 2.92 3.81
CA ASP A 725 -22.20 1.93 2.83
C ASP A 725 -23.32 1.51 1.88
N THR A 726 -23.03 1.54 0.59
CA THR A 726 -24.00 1.16 -0.45
C THR A 726 -23.98 -0.34 -0.75
N GLY A 727 -22.96 -1.07 -0.24
CA GLY A 727 -22.71 -2.47 -0.58
C GLY A 727 -22.06 -2.67 -1.96
N ALA A 728 -21.91 -1.61 -2.76
CA ALA A 728 -21.30 -1.68 -4.07
C ALA A 728 -19.77 -1.80 -3.95
N THR A 729 -19.23 -2.88 -4.54
CA THR A 729 -17.79 -3.14 -4.64
C THR A 729 -17.40 -3.59 -6.04
N TRP A 730 -16.23 -3.16 -6.50
CA TRP A 730 -15.67 -3.59 -7.79
C TRP A 730 -14.15 -3.46 -7.78
N THR A 731 -13.46 -4.03 -8.75
CA THR A 731 -12.01 -3.81 -8.90
C THR A 731 -11.76 -2.72 -9.94
N VAL A 732 -10.90 -1.76 -9.61
CA VAL A 732 -10.53 -0.66 -10.50
C VAL A 732 -9.54 -1.13 -11.57
N GLN A 733 -9.45 -0.38 -12.66
CA GLN A 733 -8.52 -0.68 -13.74
C GLN A 733 -7.07 -0.50 -13.28
N ASN A 734 -6.18 -1.40 -13.70
CA ASN A 734 -4.75 -1.08 -13.71
C ASN A 734 -4.52 -0.04 -14.80
N SER A 735 -3.65 0.94 -14.56
CA SER A 735 -3.48 2.03 -15.51
C SER A 735 -2.14 2.73 -15.36
N ARG A 736 -1.49 2.98 -16.50
CA ARG A 736 -0.31 3.85 -16.62
C ARG A 736 -0.69 5.32 -16.84
N GLU A 737 -1.93 5.73 -16.58
CA GLU A 737 -2.28 7.16 -16.72
C GLU A 737 -1.47 8.01 -15.74
N SER A 738 -1.04 9.19 -16.21
CA SER A 738 -0.37 10.17 -15.35
C SER A 738 -1.24 10.45 -14.11
N PRO A 739 -0.63 10.52 -12.91
CA PRO A 739 -1.39 10.77 -11.70
C PRO A 739 -2.17 12.07 -11.78
N GLN A 740 -3.47 11.97 -11.53
CA GLN A 740 -4.39 13.09 -11.64
C GLN A 740 -5.72 12.79 -10.97
N ILE A 741 -6.45 13.84 -10.62
CA ILE A 741 -7.88 13.79 -10.39
C ILE A 741 -8.61 14.65 -11.42
N THR A 742 -9.73 14.15 -11.94
CA THR A 742 -10.53 14.85 -12.95
C THR A 742 -12.01 14.73 -12.63
N HIS A 743 -12.73 15.85 -12.75
CA HIS A 743 -14.18 15.88 -12.89
C HIS A 743 -14.55 16.25 -14.32
N TRP A 744 -15.57 15.63 -14.90
CA TRP A 744 -16.02 15.95 -16.25
C TRP A 744 -17.49 15.63 -16.49
N VAL A 745 -18.04 16.22 -17.56
CA VAL A 745 -19.36 15.90 -18.10
C VAL A 745 -19.28 15.74 -19.63
N THR A 746 -20.07 14.85 -20.20
CA THR A 746 -20.24 14.67 -21.66
C THR A 746 -21.72 14.57 -22.00
N GLY A 747 -22.14 15.22 -23.09
CA GLY A 747 -23.48 15.06 -23.64
C GLY A 747 -23.55 13.90 -24.63
N THR A 748 -24.69 13.71 -25.28
CA THR A 748 -24.84 12.71 -26.37
C THR A 748 -24.77 13.35 -27.76
N PRO A 749 -24.51 12.55 -28.82
CA PRO A 749 -24.77 12.98 -30.19
C PRO A 749 -26.24 13.42 -30.33
N GLY A 750 -26.47 14.63 -30.85
CA GLY A 750 -27.82 15.20 -30.99
C GLY A 750 -28.20 16.30 -29.98
N GLY A 751 -27.34 16.63 -29.01
CA GLY A 751 -27.48 17.85 -28.21
C GLY A 751 -28.09 17.71 -26.81
N ASN A 752 -28.18 16.49 -26.25
CA ASN A 752 -28.53 16.34 -24.84
C ASN A 752 -27.36 16.77 -23.97
N ALA A 753 -27.50 17.95 -23.34
CA ALA A 753 -26.53 18.47 -22.39
C ALA A 753 -26.47 17.59 -21.12
N ALA A 754 -25.28 17.53 -20.52
CA ALA A 754 -25.09 17.08 -19.15
C ALA A 754 -24.63 18.27 -18.32
N GLU A 755 -25.13 18.40 -17.11
CA GLU A 755 -24.72 19.48 -16.21
C GLU A 755 -24.61 18.96 -14.77
N ALA A 756 -23.50 19.30 -14.12
CA ALA A 756 -23.25 18.92 -12.74
C ALA A 756 -22.56 20.02 -11.94
N LEU A 757 -22.72 19.93 -10.63
CA LEU A 757 -22.11 20.81 -9.64
C LEU A 757 -21.27 19.98 -8.68
N VAL A 758 -20.05 20.40 -8.40
CA VAL A 758 -19.15 19.81 -7.41
C VAL A 758 -18.82 20.88 -6.37
N GLU A 759 -19.20 20.63 -5.11
CA GLU A 759 -18.99 21.57 -4.01
C GLU A 759 -17.55 21.50 -3.49
N TRP A 760 -17.01 20.29 -3.35
CA TRP A 760 -15.62 20.08 -2.93
C TRP A 760 -15.15 18.70 -3.34
N THR A 761 -13.84 18.48 -3.29
CA THR A 761 -13.21 17.20 -3.63
C THR A 761 -11.98 16.96 -2.80
N ARG A 762 -11.77 15.71 -2.39
CA ARG A 762 -10.61 15.25 -1.62
C ARG A 762 -10.12 13.91 -2.12
N VAL A 763 -8.81 13.76 -2.09
CA VAL A 763 -8.09 12.51 -2.29
C VAL A 763 -7.16 12.37 -1.09
N THR A 764 -7.27 11.25 -0.40
CA THR A 764 -6.38 10.91 0.72
C THR A 764 -5.71 9.58 0.46
N ALA A 765 -4.56 9.36 1.08
CA ALA A 765 -3.90 8.06 1.01
C ALA A 765 -4.75 7.01 1.76
N THR A 766 -5.10 5.91 1.08
CA THR A 766 -5.96 4.86 1.66
C THR A 766 -5.26 4.17 2.81
N ARG A 767 -5.92 4.12 3.96
CA ARG A 767 -5.50 3.24 5.06
C ARG A 767 -6.15 1.88 4.89
N GLY A 768 -5.44 0.85 5.36
CA GLY A 768 -5.96 -0.49 5.49
C GLY A 768 -7.18 -0.54 6.39
N SER A 769 -8.06 -1.50 6.11
CA SER A 769 -9.27 -1.73 6.88
C SER A 769 -8.88 -2.32 8.23
N SER A 770 -9.41 -1.76 9.30
CA SER A 770 -9.33 -2.43 10.60
C SER A 770 -10.35 -3.57 10.63
N ALA A 771 -10.16 -4.57 11.49
CA ALA A 771 -11.19 -5.60 11.72
C ALA A 771 -12.57 -5.02 12.09
N GLN A 772 -12.63 -3.75 12.51
CA GLN A 772 -13.85 -3.01 12.82
C GLN A 772 -14.56 -2.43 11.56
N ASP A 773 -13.87 -2.23 10.44
CA ASP A 773 -14.49 -1.83 9.16
C ASP A 773 -15.28 -2.98 8.50
N ALA A 774 -15.03 -4.22 8.94
CA ALA A 774 -15.70 -5.43 8.48
C ALA A 774 -17.05 -5.70 9.20
N GLY A 775 -17.36 -4.97 10.27
CA GLY A 775 -18.51 -5.26 11.13
C GLY A 775 -19.80 -4.54 10.76
N VAL A 776 -20.51 -5.00 9.72
CA VAL A 776 -21.98 -5.26 9.74
C VAL A 776 -22.30 -6.29 8.63
N GLY A 777 -22.43 -7.56 9.00
CA GLY A 777 -22.96 -8.65 8.17
C GLY A 777 -22.44 -10.01 8.64
N PRO A 778 -23.30 -10.97 9.03
CA PRO A 778 -22.86 -12.29 9.49
C PRO A 778 -22.31 -13.08 8.30
N GLU A 779 -21.11 -13.63 8.47
CA GLU A 779 -20.59 -14.70 7.64
C GLU A 779 -21.47 -15.94 7.82
N THR A 780 -21.98 -16.48 6.71
CA THR A 780 -22.42 -17.87 6.66
C THR A 780 -21.49 -18.64 5.73
N VAL A 781 -20.64 -19.45 6.39
CA VAL A 781 -19.99 -20.74 6.04
C VAL A 781 -19.64 -21.00 4.59
#